data_AF-A0A5F0KGE3-F1
#
_entry.id   AF-A0A5F0KGE3-F1
#
_cell.length_a   1.000
_cell.length_b   1.000
_cell.length_c   1.000
_cell.angle_alpha   90.00
_cell.angle_beta   90.00
_cell.angle_gamma   90.00
#
_symmetry.space_group_name_H-M   'P 1'
#
loop_
_entity.id
_entity.type
_entity.pdbx_description
1 polymer ?
#
loop_
_entity_poly.entity_id
_entity_poly.type
_entity_poly.pdbx_seq_one_letter_code
_entity_poly.pdbx_strand_id
1 'polypeptide(L)'
;MFVSKQWATMLGALLTLGLLGTTPAQAAAPDGVQLTLEGCRKDAGFTFPDGGPYICPDSNYTTGNLGKTWNELDLVPYRITLKAGNSAPANQEYKVAVALDNQDAGRPGYDILSAPVLNAAKSSPSCSAVQSTAQASLTPGIGGTDTTIYRILTVTQVKNSTCVYDYYGRLALGAHLYPGASLHANLLAENLGTGGAGARDVSIPVKEIEPQEISKTMAAQQGASQTWNISKGTEDTLDFGNVCRSDAPESLPVEITVTWTKAIVTGGNVAVNIVLYAKNPAARTITVDLTDKLYKGSDNTGTLLGTYHEGPFDLAAGFNDKVAEFTVEFAPADAGNVGDWLHNEVAGTYTDLVTGIPVPGTTKSVADAQIQQGTVLNAIATIQDVEDIDGDGLKYAVGVPSLGGFLNGYVAGTKTDGEVGWEVAGQTTSGSITFVKQVYLDQPKRVTSGVLRDTAHLMALGGFTADTNELQIPITSSVQGILTIQKSIPSFLDTGEKLEVTFRITRANDPSFDKTEVITFLGGGTTTQSTTLSGLVPDLYSVEEKGSMFFADGSSTGEVIGLADPRDPAQYPNPRPVDLRLEDGIATHCAATADFQNEPTTEPAKVQVEKVTEPLLDSSDNDYDWTFKLYGPGGTLLSTKVVGAGTGFGKFLDGVDDLLLTAEGAYTVVETTKSGWDLISVNPDSPVQDKVCDFVVDYPEDAGKTFSCSFLNRERGRAQVLKTLSGSTDLGGYAFTFVLRQGASTVATGQTLESMVADAGNGGTLMFTTELIPGQTYQICEIVGPGWLSSFGTFVPGAFTPPDGQAPNPNVDNSIICGDFEVGPGETKVFEIDNTPPPGGRALTIGFWKNWASCAKSNGKQKDVLDQTLASFAGGGVYIGKLFVDTCQEAVRILSKQDVGTGKQKSSDPAFNMAAQLLAAKLNVQAGAGLCPNAATAIIAGQEILDGPPPSYAVNFTGTGDYPKKGQFASEANSLATTLDQYNNNYLCVGP
;
A
#
# COMPACT_ATOMS: atom_id res chain seq x y z
N MET A 1 67.49 -50.02 -9.39
CA MET A 1 68.32 -50.59 -10.47
C MET A 1 69.07 -49.45 -11.17
N PHE A 2 70.29 -49.16 -10.73
CA PHE A 2 71.32 -48.45 -11.51
C PHE A 2 72.68 -49.02 -11.05
N VAL A 3 73.24 -49.87 -11.91
CA VAL A 3 74.65 -50.00 -12.30
C VAL A 3 75.73 -49.61 -11.27
N SER A 4 76.48 -50.58 -10.74
CA SER A 4 77.87 -50.90 -11.18
C SER A 4 78.68 -51.61 -10.09
N LYS A 5 79.38 -52.67 -10.54
CA LYS A 5 80.59 -53.28 -9.97
C LYS A 5 81.60 -52.25 -9.45
N GLN A 6 82.33 -52.58 -8.37
CA GLN A 6 83.78 -52.89 -8.42
C GLN A 6 84.35 -53.29 -7.05
N TRP A 7 84.98 -54.48 -7.00
CA TRP A 7 86.35 -54.80 -6.56
C TRP A 7 86.90 -54.32 -5.19
N ALA A 8 87.82 -55.16 -4.67
CA ALA A 8 88.86 -54.94 -3.64
C ALA A 8 88.57 -55.69 -2.31
N THR A 9 89.50 -56.40 -1.65
CA THR A 9 90.96 -56.48 -1.78
C THR A 9 91.53 -57.57 -0.85
N MET A 10 92.77 -57.96 -1.16
CA MET A 10 93.85 -58.34 -0.23
C MET A 10 93.93 -59.77 0.30
N LEU A 11 94.59 -60.58 -0.55
CA LEU A 11 95.77 -61.36 -0.18
C LEU A 11 96.77 -60.51 0.64
N GLY A 12 97.29 -61.06 1.74
CA GLY A 12 98.31 -60.43 2.58
C GLY A 12 99.10 -61.47 3.39
N ALA A 13 100.14 -62.02 2.74
CA ALA A 13 101.37 -62.60 3.27
C ALA A 13 101.41 -63.13 4.73
N LEU A 14 101.57 -64.46 4.87
CA LEU A 14 102.25 -65.03 6.04
C LEU A 14 103.65 -65.52 5.64
N LEU A 15 104.62 -64.98 6.38
CA LEU A 15 106.03 -65.33 6.43
C LEU A 15 106.29 -66.83 6.48
N THR A 16 107.15 -67.31 5.57
CA THR A 16 107.92 -68.53 5.74
C THR A 16 109.01 -68.29 6.80
N LEU A 17 108.84 -68.87 7.99
CA LEU A 17 109.92 -69.09 8.94
C LEU A 17 110.16 -70.61 9.03
N GLY A 18 111.29 -71.05 8.49
CA GLY A 18 111.73 -72.43 8.59
C GLY A 18 112.10 -72.78 10.02
N LEU A 19 111.42 -73.78 10.57
CA LEU A 19 111.90 -74.59 11.69
C LEU A 19 111.98 -76.04 11.19
N LEU A 20 113.20 -76.45 10.85
CA LEU A 20 113.62 -77.84 10.94
C LEU A 20 113.50 -78.23 12.43
N GLY A 21 112.62 -79.15 12.77
CA GLY A 21 112.42 -79.55 14.16
C GLY A 21 111.48 -80.75 14.27
N THR A 22 112.09 -81.94 14.23
CA THR A 22 111.57 -83.23 14.71
C THR A 22 110.23 -83.70 14.13
N THR A 23 110.27 -84.82 13.39
CA THR A 23 109.13 -85.74 13.32
C THR A 23 108.59 -85.91 14.75
N PRO A 24 107.32 -85.58 15.05
CA PRO A 24 106.75 -85.98 16.32
C PRO A 24 106.90 -87.50 16.38
N ALA A 25 107.62 -87.98 17.39
CA ALA A 25 107.67 -89.38 17.69
C ALA A 25 106.22 -89.89 17.69
N GLN A 26 105.95 -90.90 16.87
CA GLN A 26 104.69 -91.62 16.91
C GLN A 26 104.44 -91.99 18.38
N ALA A 27 103.38 -91.46 18.97
CA ALA A 27 102.98 -91.88 20.30
C ALA A 27 102.67 -93.37 20.20
N ALA A 28 103.23 -94.18 21.11
CA ALA A 28 103.02 -95.62 21.07
C ALA A 28 101.52 -95.91 21.17
N ALA A 29 101.04 -96.94 20.45
CA ALA A 29 99.70 -97.45 20.66
C ALA A 29 99.53 -97.83 22.14
N PRO A 30 98.34 -97.65 22.74
CA PRO A 30 98.12 -98.00 24.14
C PRO A 30 98.47 -99.47 24.39
N ASP A 31 99.40 -99.72 25.31
CA ASP A 31 99.86 -101.08 25.64
C ASP A 31 99.25 -101.52 26.98
N GLY A 32 98.55 -102.67 26.96
CA GLY A 32 97.85 -103.20 28.14
C GLY A 32 96.68 -102.34 28.65
N VAL A 33 96.10 -101.48 27.82
CA VAL A 33 94.94 -100.61 28.17
C VAL A 33 93.66 -101.09 27.50
N GLN A 34 92.60 -101.25 28.28
CA GLN A 34 91.25 -101.49 27.77
C GLN A 34 90.53 -100.15 27.54
N LEU A 35 90.05 -99.93 26.32
CA LEU A 35 89.27 -98.76 25.90
C LEU A 35 87.77 -99.08 25.90
N THR A 36 86.98 -98.21 26.53
CA THR A 36 85.51 -98.27 26.52
C THR A 36 84.97 -96.88 26.16
N LEU A 37 84.04 -96.83 25.20
CA LEU A 37 83.22 -95.65 24.92
C LEU A 37 81.79 -95.97 25.37
N GLU A 38 81.21 -95.04 26.12
CA GLU A 38 79.83 -95.10 26.57
C GLU A 38 79.16 -93.77 26.21
N GLY A 39 77.91 -93.82 25.79
CA GLY A 39 77.06 -92.64 25.67
C GLY A 39 75.94 -92.70 26.70
N CYS A 40 75.34 -91.56 26.97
CA CYS A 40 74.24 -91.51 27.91
C CYS A 40 72.94 -92.00 27.26
N ARG A 41 72.38 -93.09 27.79
CA ARG A 41 71.04 -93.52 27.45
C ARG A 41 70.00 -92.70 28.21
N LYS A 42 69.15 -92.00 27.45
CA LYS A 42 68.03 -91.22 27.98
C LYS A 42 66.76 -92.05 27.80
N ASP A 43 66.17 -92.49 28.90
CA ASP A 43 64.85 -93.14 28.97
C ASP A 43 63.81 -92.11 29.49
N ALA A 44 62.51 -92.40 29.34
CA ALA A 44 61.44 -91.50 29.75
C ALA A 44 61.51 -91.17 31.27
N GLY A 45 61.56 -89.87 31.61
CA GLY A 45 61.65 -89.38 33.00
C GLY A 45 63.05 -88.90 33.42
N PHE A 46 64.03 -88.91 32.52
CA PHE A 46 65.37 -88.39 32.79
C PHE A 46 65.42 -86.86 32.74
N THR A 47 65.54 -86.19 33.89
CA THR A 47 65.88 -84.75 33.96
C THR A 47 67.38 -84.57 33.79
N PHE A 48 67.77 -84.00 32.65
CA PHE A 48 69.15 -83.68 32.34
C PHE A 48 69.60 -82.47 33.19
N PRO A 49 70.82 -82.44 33.78
CA PRO A 49 71.20 -81.37 34.68
C PRO A 49 71.28 -79.99 33.99
N ASP A 50 70.55 -79.01 34.54
CA ASP A 50 70.73 -77.58 34.24
C ASP A 50 72.05 -77.08 34.85
N GLY A 51 72.96 -76.56 34.03
CA GLY A 51 74.13 -75.79 34.51
C GLY A 51 75.46 -76.54 34.66
N GLY A 52 75.58 -77.78 34.15
CA GLY A 52 76.85 -78.52 34.03
C GLY A 52 77.09 -79.57 35.12
N PRO A 53 78.03 -80.52 34.92
CA PRO A 53 79.00 -80.66 33.81
C PRO A 53 78.53 -81.44 32.57
N TYR A 54 77.22 -81.56 32.29
CA TYR A 54 76.69 -82.35 31.15
C TYR A 54 77.14 -83.82 31.21
N ILE A 55 77.07 -84.38 32.41
CA ILE A 55 77.37 -85.77 32.73
C ILE A 55 76.05 -86.39 33.19
N CYS A 56 75.77 -87.63 32.80
CA CYS A 56 74.59 -88.31 33.30
C CYS A 56 74.91 -89.28 34.45
N PRO A 57 73.92 -89.71 35.25
CA PRO A 57 74.10 -90.72 36.28
C PRO A 57 74.81 -91.94 35.72
N ASP A 58 75.75 -92.49 36.49
CA ASP A 58 76.62 -93.57 36.03
C ASP A 58 75.86 -94.80 35.51
N SER A 59 74.68 -95.09 36.08
CA SER A 59 73.80 -96.19 35.66
C SER A 59 73.27 -96.06 34.23
N ASN A 60 73.30 -94.86 33.66
CA ASN A 60 72.72 -94.54 32.36
C ASN A 60 73.75 -94.52 31.24
N TYR A 61 75.05 -94.58 31.55
CA TYR A 61 76.07 -94.80 30.54
C TYR A 61 75.97 -96.21 29.98
N THR A 62 75.96 -96.32 28.66
CA THR A 62 75.87 -97.60 27.96
C THR A 62 76.79 -97.62 26.74
N THR A 63 77.27 -98.81 26.38
CA THR A 63 78.05 -99.05 25.14
C THR A 63 77.15 -99.35 23.94
N GLY A 64 75.82 -99.19 24.08
CA GLY A 64 74.84 -99.51 23.04
C GLY A 64 74.12 -98.27 22.49
N ASN A 65 72.92 -98.47 21.95
CA ASN A 65 72.07 -97.39 21.47
C ASN A 65 71.60 -96.49 22.63
N LEU A 66 71.62 -95.17 22.41
CA LEU A 66 71.39 -94.17 23.47
C LEU A 66 69.91 -93.82 23.72
N GLY A 67 68.98 -94.54 23.07
CA GLY A 67 67.55 -94.32 23.23
C GLY A 67 66.98 -93.27 22.27
N LYS A 68 65.67 -93.05 22.39
CA LYS A 68 64.84 -92.33 21.40
C LYS A 68 64.40 -90.93 21.84
N THR A 69 64.97 -90.41 22.92
CA THR A 69 64.46 -89.18 23.56
C THR A 69 65.46 -88.03 23.48
N TRP A 70 66.52 -88.18 22.70
CA TRP A 70 67.46 -87.09 22.41
C TRP A 70 66.91 -86.24 21.28
N ASN A 71 66.84 -84.93 21.50
CA ASN A 71 66.21 -84.00 20.57
C ASN A 71 67.23 -82.97 20.06
N GLU A 72 66.85 -82.18 19.05
CA GLU A 72 67.73 -81.12 18.55
C GLU A 72 68.18 -80.20 19.68
N LEU A 73 69.43 -79.75 19.59
CA LEU A 73 70.09 -78.84 20.55
C LEU A 73 70.43 -79.46 21.92
N ASP A 74 70.08 -80.74 22.15
CA ASP A 74 70.56 -81.49 23.32
C ASP A 74 72.08 -81.65 23.30
N LEU A 75 72.71 -81.54 24.46
CA LEU A 75 74.11 -81.90 24.69
C LEU A 75 74.17 -83.34 25.19
N VAL A 76 74.39 -84.27 24.27
CA VAL A 76 74.45 -85.70 24.56
C VAL A 76 75.78 -86.02 25.27
N PRO A 77 75.77 -86.54 26.51
CA PRO A 77 77.01 -86.92 27.21
C PRO A 77 77.59 -88.22 26.70
N TYR A 78 78.92 -88.24 26.70
CA TYR A 78 79.76 -89.38 26.39
C TYR A 78 80.83 -89.53 27.46
N ARG A 79 81.27 -90.77 27.66
CA ARG A 79 82.31 -91.15 28.61
C ARG A 79 83.29 -92.09 27.93
N ILE A 80 84.57 -91.83 28.14
CA ILE A 80 85.63 -92.79 27.83
C ILE A 80 86.26 -93.31 29.12
N THR A 81 86.36 -94.63 29.23
CA THR A 81 87.04 -95.30 30.35
C THR A 81 88.27 -96.03 29.82
N LEU A 82 89.44 -95.63 30.33
CA LEU A 82 90.75 -96.13 29.94
C LEU A 82 91.35 -96.91 31.13
N LYS A 83 91.40 -98.24 31.04
CA LYS A 83 91.83 -99.11 32.14
C LYS A 83 93.15 -99.79 31.82
N ALA A 84 94.24 -99.34 32.46
CA ALA A 84 95.56 -99.95 32.35
C ALA A 84 95.68 -101.14 33.31
N GLY A 85 95.90 -102.35 32.78
CA GLY A 85 96.02 -103.58 33.56
C GLY A 85 97.44 -103.85 34.10
N ASN A 86 97.64 -105.02 34.71
CA ASN A 86 98.94 -105.47 35.21
C ASN A 86 99.99 -105.64 34.08
N SER A 87 99.56 -105.81 32.83
CA SER A 87 100.42 -105.93 31.65
C SER A 87 100.88 -104.58 31.09
N ALA A 88 100.35 -103.45 31.59
CA ALA A 88 100.72 -102.13 31.11
C ALA A 88 102.12 -101.68 31.62
N PRO A 89 102.86 -100.84 30.86
CA PRO A 89 104.10 -100.22 31.32
C PRO A 89 103.90 -99.38 32.59
N ALA A 90 104.97 -99.22 33.39
CA ALA A 90 104.91 -98.47 34.66
C ALA A 90 104.35 -97.05 34.51
N ASN A 91 104.70 -96.38 33.40
CA ASN A 91 104.11 -95.15 32.92
C ASN A 91 104.05 -95.21 31.39
N GLN A 92 102.98 -94.75 30.77
CA GLN A 92 102.84 -94.68 29.32
C GLN A 92 102.10 -93.40 28.90
N GLU A 93 102.42 -92.93 27.70
CA GLU A 93 101.69 -91.86 27.03
C GLU A 93 101.25 -92.35 25.64
N TYR A 94 99.97 -92.16 25.31
CA TYR A 94 99.39 -92.57 24.04
C TYR A 94 98.29 -91.60 23.60
N LYS A 95 97.86 -91.71 22.35
CA LYS A 95 96.82 -90.86 21.77
C LYS A 95 95.61 -91.64 21.27
N VAL A 96 94.43 -91.08 21.49
CA VAL A 96 93.14 -91.55 20.98
C VAL A 96 92.32 -90.37 20.47
N ALA A 97 91.29 -90.60 19.67
CA ALA A 97 90.43 -89.55 19.16
C ALA A 97 88.96 -89.82 19.49
N VAL A 98 88.23 -88.78 19.87
CA VAL A 98 86.77 -88.81 19.98
C VAL A 98 86.18 -88.09 18.77
N ALA A 99 85.17 -88.68 18.14
CA ALA A 99 84.61 -88.20 16.87
C ALA A 99 83.08 -88.35 16.83
N LEU A 100 82.37 -87.42 16.18
CA LEU A 100 80.91 -87.39 16.02
C LEU A 100 80.52 -87.09 14.57
N ASP A 101 79.43 -87.69 14.08
CA ASP A 101 78.88 -87.42 12.75
C ASP A 101 78.36 -85.98 12.62
N ASN A 102 78.87 -85.18 11.68
CA ASN A 102 78.56 -83.75 11.61
C ASN A 102 77.64 -83.37 10.47
N GLN A 103 77.83 -83.92 9.27
CA GLN A 103 76.98 -83.62 8.12
C GLN A 103 77.03 -84.74 7.10
N ASP A 104 75.88 -85.03 6.49
CA ASP A 104 75.76 -85.91 5.33
C ASP A 104 74.62 -85.44 4.41
N ALA A 105 74.82 -85.47 3.10
CA ALA A 105 73.88 -84.99 2.08
C ALA A 105 73.31 -83.58 2.34
N GLY A 106 74.11 -82.70 2.93
CA GLY A 106 73.72 -81.32 3.28
C GLY A 106 72.81 -81.20 4.51
N ARG A 107 72.55 -82.29 5.24
CA ARG A 107 71.78 -82.30 6.49
C ARG A 107 72.72 -82.44 7.70
N PRO A 108 72.58 -81.61 8.73
CA PRO A 108 73.51 -81.62 9.86
C PRO A 108 73.20 -82.76 10.85
N GLY A 109 74.20 -83.21 11.61
CA GLY A 109 74.12 -84.23 12.66
C GLY A 109 74.46 -83.63 14.03
N TYR A 110 75.73 -83.70 14.44
CA TYR A 110 76.28 -82.95 15.59
C TYR A 110 77.04 -81.72 15.12
N ASP A 111 76.87 -80.55 15.75
CA ASP A 111 77.61 -79.32 15.40
C ASP A 111 78.71 -78.95 16.40
N ILE A 112 78.60 -79.40 17.65
CA ILE A 112 79.60 -79.18 18.70
C ILE A 112 80.06 -80.50 19.30
N LEU A 113 81.36 -80.60 19.57
CA LEU A 113 82.05 -81.62 20.35
C LEU A 113 82.88 -80.93 21.44
N SER A 114 82.53 -81.14 22.70
CA SER A 114 83.24 -80.54 23.83
C SER A 114 84.59 -81.21 24.10
N ALA A 115 85.49 -80.51 24.78
CA ALA A 115 86.77 -81.08 25.20
C ALA A 115 86.55 -82.07 26.35
N PRO A 116 87.10 -83.31 26.30
CA PRO A 116 86.94 -84.25 27.40
C PRO A 116 87.58 -83.79 28.71
N VAL A 117 86.85 -83.95 29.80
CA VAL A 117 87.22 -83.50 31.15
C VAL A 117 87.39 -84.71 32.07
N LEU A 118 88.43 -84.70 32.92
CA LEU A 118 88.70 -85.80 33.85
C LEU A 118 87.58 -85.95 34.88
N ASN A 119 87.01 -87.15 34.97
CA ASN A 119 86.13 -87.54 36.06
C ASN A 119 86.98 -88.04 37.24
N ALA A 120 87.32 -87.14 38.15
CA ALA A 120 88.18 -87.46 39.29
C ALA A 120 87.57 -88.52 40.24
N ALA A 121 86.24 -88.61 40.33
CA ALA A 121 85.56 -89.56 41.22
C ALA A 121 85.64 -91.01 40.71
N LYS A 122 85.75 -91.20 39.38
CA LYS A 122 85.89 -92.52 38.74
C LYS A 122 87.34 -92.85 38.36
N SER A 123 88.22 -91.87 38.42
CA SER A 123 89.62 -92.03 38.05
C SER A 123 90.49 -92.40 39.24
N SER A 124 91.53 -93.18 39.00
CA SER A 124 92.60 -93.39 39.98
C SER A 124 93.31 -92.07 40.29
N PRO A 125 93.82 -91.85 41.53
CA PRO A 125 94.50 -90.60 41.90
C PRO A 125 95.71 -90.22 41.03
N SER A 126 96.27 -91.17 40.29
CA SER A 126 97.37 -90.98 39.35
C SER A 126 96.97 -90.36 38.01
N CYS A 127 95.67 -90.26 37.70
CA CYS A 127 95.18 -89.71 36.43
C CYS A 127 95.16 -88.18 36.46
N SER A 128 95.55 -87.57 35.35
CA SER A 128 95.52 -86.11 35.16
C SER A 128 94.51 -85.72 34.08
N ALA A 129 94.21 -84.41 34.00
CA ALA A 129 93.41 -83.85 32.92
C ALA A 129 94.04 -84.20 31.56
N VAL A 130 93.19 -84.62 30.61
CA VAL A 130 93.65 -85.02 29.27
C VAL A 130 93.98 -83.78 28.44
N GLN A 131 95.06 -83.84 27.67
CA GLN A 131 95.34 -82.80 26.67
C GLN A 131 94.50 -83.07 25.43
N SER A 132 93.57 -82.18 25.11
CA SER A 132 92.70 -82.28 23.93
C SER A 132 93.02 -81.19 22.91
N THR A 133 92.99 -81.53 21.62
CA THR A 133 92.99 -80.51 20.55
C THR A 133 91.69 -79.69 20.56
N ALA A 134 91.69 -78.56 19.84
CA ALA A 134 90.44 -77.92 19.42
C ALA A 134 89.61 -78.89 18.55
N GLN A 135 88.29 -78.67 18.48
CA GLN A 135 87.43 -79.39 17.55
C GLN A 135 87.91 -79.12 16.11
N ALA A 136 88.12 -80.19 15.35
CA ALA A 136 88.44 -80.15 13.93
C ALA A 136 87.39 -80.96 13.16
N SER A 137 87.38 -80.82 11.83
CA SER A 137 86.51 -81.57 10.93
C SER A 137 87.33 -82.45 9.98
N LEU A 138 86.83 -83.63 9.67
CA LEU A 138 87.39 -84.56 8.69
C LEU A 138 86.41 -84.71 7.52
N THR A 139 86.95 -84.59 6.30
CA THR A 139 86.24 -84.79 5.03
C THR A 139 87.14 -85.58 4.07
N PRO A 140 86.71 -86.73 3.53
CA PRO A 140 85.46 -87.43 3.84
C PRO A 140 85.40 -87.85 5.31
N GLY A 141 84.21 -87.79 5.90
CA GLY A 141 83.97 -88.23 7.26
C GLY A 141 84.08 -89.75 7.44
N ILE A 142 83.97 -90.17 8.68
CA ILE A 142 84.17 -91.55 9.13
C ILE A 142 82.87 -92.33 8.96
N GLY A 143 82.95 -93.59 8.55
CA GLY A 143 81.74 -94.45 8.45
C GLY A 143 80.80 -94.11 7.29
N GLY A 144 81.21 -93.25 6.35
CA GLY A 144 80.45 -92.91 5.15
C GLY A 144 79.74 -91.55 5.17
N THR A 145 79.79 -90.82 6.29
CA THR A 145 79.29 -89.43 6.38
C THR A 145 80.18 -88.46 5.58
N ASP A 146 79.61 -87.41 4.99
CA ASP A 146 80.39 -86.37 4.32
C ASP A 146 81.41 -85.70 5.25
N THR A 147 81.02 -85.34 6.48
CA THR A 147 81.88 -84.66 7.46
C THR A 147 81.72 -85.22 8.88
N THR A 148 82.85 -85.44 9.55
CA THR A 148 82.92 -85.83 10.98
C THR A 148 83.66 -84.76 11.79
N ILE A 149 83.14 -84.38 12.96
CA ILE A 149 83.88 -83.52 13.90
C ILE A 149 84.65 -84.37 14.92
N TYR A 150 85.88 -84.01 15.25
CA TYR A 150 86.73 -84.81 16.13
C TYR A 150 87.69 -83.97 16.99
N ARG A 151 88.22 -84.61 18.04
CA ARG A 151 89.33 -84.11 18.88
C ARG A 151 90.33 -85.24 19.14
N ILE A 152 91.63 -84.93 19.08
CA ILE A 152 92.70 -85.86 19.46
C ILE A 152 93.08 -85.60 20.92
N LEU A 153 93.19 -86.69 21.68
CA LEU A 153 93.47 -86.74 23.11
C LEU A 153 94.84 -87.36 23.35
N THR A 154 95.71 -86.67 24.08
CA THR A 154 96.97 -87.22 24.59
C THR A 154 96.78 -87.62 26.05
N VAL A 155 96.92 -88.91 26.35
CA VAL A 155 96.66 -89.51 27.66
C VAL A 155 97.97 -90.02 28.26
N THR A 156 98.28 -89.58 29.49
CA THR A 156 99.37 -90.13 30.31
C THR A 156 98.77 -91.02 31.40
N GLN A 157 99.21 -92.27 31.51
CA GLN A 157 98.62 -93.25 32.41
C GLN A 157 99.66 -94.19 33.01
N VAL A 158 99.55 -94.47 34.32
CA VAL A 158 100.38 -95.46 35.02
C VAL A 158 99.75 -96.85 35.00
N LYS A 159 100.55 -97.91 35.15
CA LYS A 159 100.02 -99.27 35.29
C LYS A 159 99.01 -99.39 36.45
N ASN A 160 98.06 -100.30 36.33
CA ASN A 160 97.02 -100.56 37.34
C ASN A 160 96.17 -99.33 37.72
N SER A 161 95.88 -98.46 36.75
CA SER A 161 95.03 -97.29 36.93
C SER A 161 93.82 -97.32 35.99
N THR A 162 92.76 -96.62 36.38
CA THR A 162 91.59 -96.36 35.52
C THR A 162 91.44 -94.86 35.39
N CYS A 163 91.49 -94.31 34.18
CA CYS A 163 91.25 -92.89 33.91
C CYS A 163 89.95 -92.75 33.11
N VAL A 164 89.06 -91.89 33.58
CA VAL A 164 87.73 -91.68 32.98
C VAL A 164 87.59 -90.22 32.58
N TYR A 165 87.17 -89.97 31.34
CA TYR A 165 86.92 -88.63 30.81
C TYR A 165 85.50 -88.51 30.28
N ASP A 166 84.82 -87.43 30.64
CA ASP A 166 83.46 -87.11 30.21
C ASP A 166 83.47 -85.94 29.22
N TYR A 167 82.64 -86.02 28.18
CA TYR A 167 82.44 -84.98 27.17
C TYR A 167 81.00 -85.01 26.66
N TYR A 168 80.65 -84.09 25.76
CA TYR A 168 79.32 -84.04 25.16
C TYR A 168 79.36 -83.63 23.69
N GLY A 169 78.33 -84.03 22.95
CA GLY A 169 78.06 -83.58 21.59
C GLY A 169 76.72 -82.86 21.48
N ARG A 170 76.66 -81.71 20.80
CA ARG A 170 75.38 -81.02 20.56
C ARG A 170 74.74 -81.54 19.29
N LEU A 171 73.49 -82.02 19.37
CA LEU A 171 72.69 -82.30 18.18
C LEU A 171 72.34 -80.98 17.50
N ALA A 172 72.62 -80.87 16.20
CA ALA A 172 72.43 -79.65 15.43
C ALA A 172 70.95 -79.32 15.21
N LEU A 173 70.66 -78.05 14.90
CA LEU A 173 69.37 -77.68 14.32
C LEU A 173 69.24 -78.32 12.94
N GLY A 174 68.20 -79.13 12.72
CA GLY A 174 68.04 -79.98 11.54
C GLY A 174 68.58 -81.41 11.68
N ALA A 175 69.09 -81.83 12.85
CA ALA A 175 69.57 -83.20 13.09
C ALA A 175 68.52 -84.28 12.85
N HIS A 176 67.24 -83.97 13.05
CA HIS A 176 66.13 -84.89 12.72
C HIS A 176 66.03 -85.25 11.23
N LEU A 177 66.66 -84.45 10.35
CA LEU A 177 66.69 -84.65 8.90
C LEU A 177 67.96 -85.35 8.42
N TYR A 178 68.89 -85.71 9.32
CA TYR A 178 70.14 -86.37 8.94
C TYR A 178 69.87 -87.67 8.16
N PRO A 179 70.51 -87.91 7.01
CA PRO A 179 70.26 -89.11 6.22
C PRO A 179 70.81 -90.35 6.94
N GLY A 180 69.96 -91.34 7.16
CA GLY A 180 70.34 -92.59 7.80
C GLY A 180 69.43 -92.97 8.95
N ALA A 181 69.70 -94.13 9.56
CA ALA A 181 68.93 -94.62 10.69
C ALA A 181 69.46 -94.11 12.04
N SER A 182 70.75 -93.76 12.13
CA SER A 182 71.38 -93.32 13.37
C SER A 182 72.56 -92.38 13.15
N LEU A 183 72.82 -91.51 14.13
CA LEU A 183 74.02 -90.70 14.28
C LEU A 183 75.01 -91.41 15.21
N HIS A 184 76.31 -91.40 14.88
CA HIS A 184 77.34 -92.13 15.61
C HIS A 184 78.33 -91.21 16.35
N ALA A 185 78.74 -91.69 17.53
CA ALA A 185 79.90 -91.22 18.27
C ALA A 185 80.95 -92.32 18.32
N ASN A 186 82.21 -91.99 18.03
CA ASN A 186 83.29 -92.94 17.85
C ASN A 186 84.49 -92.60 18.76
N LEU A 187 85.11 -93.63 19.34
CA LEU A 187 86.44 -93.59 19.94
C LEU A 187 87.39 -94.33 19.02
N LEU A 188 88.42 -93.64 18.54
CA LEU A 188 89.30 -94.05 17.46
C LEU A 188 90.77 -93.90 17.84
N ALA A 189 91.66 -94.43 17.00
CA ALA A 189 93.09 -94.15 17.08
C ALA A 189 93.40 -92.70 16.64
N GLU A 190 94.61 -92.21 16.95
CA GLU A 190 95.04 -90.84 16.60
C GLU A 190 94.98 -90.52 15.09
N ASN A 191 95.11 -91.54 14.24
CA ASN A 191 95.02 -91.43 12.79
C ASN A 191 93.57 -91.51 12.27
N LEU A 192 92.58 -91.53 13.16
CA LEU A 192 91.14 -91.65 12.88
C LEU A 192 90.76 -92.94 12.13
N GLY A 193 91.61 -93.96 12.17
CA GLY A 193 91.37 -95.25 11.54
C GLY A 193 90.39 -96.12 12.32
N THR A 194 89.62 -96.94 11.61
CA THR A 194 88.55 -97.81 12.16
C THR A 194 88.95 -99.30 12.31
N GLY A 195 90.21 -99.68 12.03
CA GLY A 195 90.70 -101.07 12.12
C GLY A 195 91.51 -101.39 13.38
N GLY A 196 91.33 -102.59 13.97
CA GLY A 196 92.09 -103.08 15.13
C GLY A 196 91.39 -102.86 16.49
N ALA A 197 91.93 -103.45 17.57
CA ALA A 197 91.28 -103.70 18.88
C ALA A 197 90.67 -102.50 19.67
N GLY A 198 90.61 -101.30 19.10
CA GLY A 198 90.30 -100.04 19.79
C GLY A 198 89.13 -99.19 19.28
N ALA A 199 88.53 -99.45 18.12
CA ALA A 199 87.36 -98.68 17.68
C ALA A 199 86.12 -99.03 18.53
N ARG A 200 85.44 -98.02 19.08
CA ARG A 200 84.18 -98.18 19.81
C ARG A 200 83.19 -97.16 19.29
N ASP A 201 81.95 -97.57 19.05
CA ASP A 201 80.88 -96.69 18.62
C ASP A 201 79.65 -96.80 19.53
N VAL A 202 78.93 -95.70 19.63
CA VAL A 202 77.57 -95.65 20.20
C VAL A 202 76.71 -94.77 19.29
N SER A 203 75.40 -95.02 19.26
CA SER A 203 74.53 -94.37 18.27
C SER A 203 73.18 -93.87 18.80
N ILE A 204 72.64 -92.84 18.16
CA ILE A 204 71.32 -92.24 18.41
C ILE A 204 70.43 -92.45 17.19
N PRO A 205 69.20 -92.99 17.32
CA PRO A 205 68.23 -93.07 16.24
C PRO A 205 67.79 -91.68 15.73
N VAL A 206 67.86 -91.43 14.43
CA VAL A 206 67.57 -90.08 13.86
C VAL A 206 66.06 -89.78 13.82
N LYS A 207 65.22 -90.77 13.51
CA LYS A 207 63.78 -90.56 13.26
C LYS A 207 63.01 -90.11 14.50
N GLU A 208 63.59 -90.30 15.66
CA GLU A 208 62.99 -89.97 16.95
C GLU A 208 63.54 -88.66 17.54
N ILE A 209 64.49 -88.00 16.87
CA ILE A 209 64.94 -86.66 17.22
C ILE A 209 63.79 -85.69 16.93
N GLU A 210 63.23 -85.07 17.96
CA GLU A 210 62.20 -84.05 17.74
C GLU A 210 62.82 -82.71 17.28
N PRO A 211 62.20 -82.06 16.28
CA PRO A 211 62.68 -80.80 15.73
C PRO A 211 62.38 -79.60 16.63
N GLN A 212 63.29 -78.64 16.62
CA GLN A 212 63.01 -77.28 17.09
C GLN A 212 62.08 -76.58 16.08
N GLU A 213 60.95 -76.03 16.54
CA GLU A 213 59.92 -75.45 15.65
C GLU A 213 59.48 -74.05 16.08
N ILE A 214 58.99 -73.28 15.11
CA ILE A 214 58.20 -72.07 15.32
C ILE A 214 56.94 -72.16 14.45
N SER A 215 55.83 -71.61 14.94
CA SER A 215 54.60 -71.50 14.15
C SER A 215 53.88 -70.21 14.45
N LYS A 216 52.90 -69.85 13.62
CA LYS A 216 52.13 -68.62 13.80
C LYS A 216 50.76 -68.64 13.16
N THR A 217 49.90 -67.76 13.66
CA THR A 217 48.57 -67.49 13.11
C THR A 217 48.37 -65.99 12.91
N MET A 218 47.51 -65.63 11.96
CA MET A 218 47.17 -64.23 11.67
C MET A 218 45.67 -64.10 11.34
N ALA A 219 45.05 -63.02 11.83
CA ALA A 219 43.69 -62.61 11.44
C ALA A 219 43.65 -61.09 11.19
N ALA A 220 42.89 -60.64 10.19
CA ALA A 220 42.77 -59.23 9.85
C ALA A 220 41.31 -58.78 9.72
N GLN A 221 40.95 -57.65 10.33
CA GLN A 221 39.60 -57.10 10.31
C GLN A 221 39.63 -55.58 10.12
N GLN A 222 38.67 -55.05 9.35
CA GLN A 222 38.47 -53.61 9.20
C GLN A 222 37.15 -53.20 9.84
N GLY A 223 37.19 -52.37 10.88
CA GLY A 223 35.98 -51.77 11.46
C GLY A 223 35.29 -50.83 10.46
N ALA A 224 34.05 -50.43 10.71
CA ALA A 224 33.41 -49.37 9.92
C ALA A 224 32.46 -48.52 10.76
N SER A 225 32.12 -47.31 10.30
CA SER A 225 31.16 -46.44 10.95
C SER A 225 30.10 -45.97 9.96
N GLN A 226 28.84 -45.98 10.39
CA GLN A 226 27.72 -45.43 9.65
C GLN A 226 27.58 -43.94 9.95
N THR A 227 27.68 -43.10 8.93
CA THR A 227 27.38 -41.66 9.06
C THR A 227 25.90 -41.41 8.82
N TRP A 228 25.31 -40.52 9.61
CA TRP A 228 23.96 -40.00 9.42
C TRP A 228 24.03 -38.50 9.19
N ASN A 229 23.13 -37.97 8.37
CA ASN A 229 22.90 -36.52 8.30
C ASN A 229 21.49 -36.23 8.80
N ILE A 230 21.33 -35.11 9.49
CA ILE A 230 20.03 -34.55 9.86
C ILE A 230 19.91 -33.15 9.27
N SER A 231 18.72 -32.80 8.81
CA SER A 231 18.40 -31.48 8.26
C SER A 231 16.97 -31.11 8.58
N LYS A 232 16.71 -29.82 8.77
CA LYS A 232 15.37 -29.25 8.84
C LYS A 232 15.10 -28.36 7.62
N GLY A 233 13.85 -28.35 7.17
CA GLY A 233 13.38 -27.49 6.08
C GLY A 233 13.43 -25.99 6.44
N THR A 234 13.15 -25.13 5.47
CA THR A 234 13.09 -23.67 5.65
C THR A 234 11.69 -23.15 5.35
N GLU A 235 11.07 -22.50 6.33
CA GLU A 235 9.94 -21.59 6.10
C GLU A 235 10.36 -20.17 6.51
N ASP A 236 9.89 -19.20 5.73
CA ASP A 236 10.11 -17.77 5.99
C ASP A 236 9.18 -17.27 7.12
N THR A 237 9.46 -16.05 7.56
CA THR A 237 8.78 -15.32 8.65
C THR A 237 7.26 -15.49 8.67
N LEU A 238 6.68 -15.62 9.88
CA LEU A 238 5.24 -15.57 10.10
C LEU A 238 4.80 -14.12 10.37
N ASP A 239 3.97 -13.57 9.50
CA ASP A 239 3.42 -12.22 9.70
C ASP A 239 1.89 -12.28 9.86
N PHE A 240 1.42 -11.96 11.06
CA PHE A 240 -0.02 -11.78 11.34
C PHE A 240 -0.57 -10.51 10.65
N GLY A 241 0.29 -9.70 10.06
CA GLY A 241 -0.07 -8.51 9.30
C GLY A 241 -0.70 -7.45 10.20
N ASN A 242 -1.50 -6.57 9.59
CA ASN A 242 -2.19 -5.52 10.33
C ASN A 242 -3.32 -6.11 11.19
N VAL A 243 -3.13 -6.15 12.51
CA VAL A 243 -4.09 -6.70 13.48
C VAL A 243 -5.44 -5.97 13.52
N CYS A 244 -5.50 -4.77 12.98
CA CYS A 244 -6.73 -3.98 12.88
C CYS A 244 -7.64 -4.36 11.72
N ARG A 245 -7.22 -5.27 10.85
CA ARG A 245 -8.10 -5.80 9.81
C ARG A 245 -9.05 -6.83 10.40
N SER A 246 -10.31 -6.79 9.97
CA SER A 246 -11.33 -7.76 10.37
C SER A 246 -10.99 -9.20 9.94
N ASP A 247 -10.20 -9.35 8.88
CA ASP A 247 -9.70 -10.63 8.36
C ASP A 247 -8.30 -11.01 8.87
N ALA A 248 -7.72 -10.25 9.81
CA ALA A 248 -6.42 -10.61 10.37
C ALA A 248 -6.48 -12.01 11.01
N PRO A 249 -5.53 -12.90 10.71
CA PRO A 249 -5.57 -14.28 11.20
C PRO A 249 -5.43 -14.33 12.73
N GLU A 250 -6.14 -15.24 13.39
CA GLU A 250 -5.95 -15.54 14.83
C GLU A 250 -4.84 -16.57 15.04
N SER A 251 -4.54 -17.35 14.00
CA SER A 251 -3.43 -18.29 13.96
C SER A 251 -2.86 -18.40 12.55
N LEU A 252 -1.58 -18.74 12.46
CA LEU A 252 -0.89 -19.04 11.22
C LEU A 252 -0.36 -20.48 11.27
N PRO A 253 -0.55 -21.26 10.19
CA PRO A 253 0.04 -22.59 10.08
C PRO A 253 1.55 -22.45 9.80
N VAL A 254 2.31 -23.42 10.30
CA VAL A 254 3.73 -23.58 9.98
C VAL A 254 4.02 -25.08 9.88
N GLU A 255 4.73 -25.49 8.83
CA GLU A 255 5.09 -26.90 8.62
C GLU A 255 6.61 -27.07 8.64
N ILE A 256 7.11 -27.79 9.64
CA ILE A 256 8.54 -28.00 9.79
C ILE A 256 8.86 -29.47 9.59
N THR A 257 9.70 -29.75 8.60
CA THR A 257 10.10 -31.12 8.26
C THR A 257 11.50 -31.41 8.79
N VAL A 258 11.63 -32.42 9.64
CA VAL A 258 12.90 -33.02 10.05
C VAL A 258 13.18 -34.20 9.13
N THR A 259 14.35 -34.21 8.49
CA THR A 259 14.80 -35.30 7.60
C THR A 259 16.12 -35.85 8.11
N TRP A 260 16.23 -37.18 8.20
CA TRP A 260 17.48 -37.86 8.48
C TRP A 260 17.84 -38.81 7.34
N THR A 261 19.10 -38.78 6.91
CA THR A 261 19.60 -39.62 5.81
C THR A 261 20.75 -40.49 6.27
N LYS A 262 20.65 -41.78 5.93
CA LYS A 262 21.69 -42.77 6.13
C LYS A 262 22.72 -42.66 4.99
N ALA A 263 23.91 -42.17 5.29
CA ALA A 263 24.97 -41.91 4.31
C ALA A 263 25.84 -43.17 4.05
N ILE A 264 26.97 -42.99 3.35
CA ILE A 264 27.92 -44.08 3.07
C ILE A 264 28.63 -44.57 4.34
N VAL A 265 28.95 -45.86 4.38
CA VAL A 265 29.75 -46.48 5.45
C VAL A 265 31.23 -46.15 5.22
N THR A 266 31.89 -45.53 6.19
CA THR A 266 33.34 -45.26 6.13
C THR A 266 34.12 -46.40 6.79
N GLY A 267 35.09 -46.97 6.06
CA GLY A 267 35.98 -48.01 6.59
C GLY A 267 36.96 -47.42 7.61
N GLY A 268 37.04 -48.04 8.78
CA GLY A 268 38.02 -47.73 9.82
C GLY A 268 39.39 -48.36 9.57
N ASN A 269 40.26 -48.33 10.57
CA ASN A 269 41.58 -48.97 10.52
C ASN A 269 41.45 -50.50 10.35
N VAL A 270 42.47 -51.08 9.71
CA VAL A 270 42.65 -52.53 9.60
C VAL A 270 43.45 -53.00 10.80
N ALA A 271 42.82 -53.77 11.68
CA ALA A 271 43.46 -54.42 12.81
C ALA A 271 43.93 -55.83 12.42
N VAL A 272 45.21 -56.11 12.61
CA VAL A 272 45.86 -57.39 12.28
C VAL A 272 46.37 -58.02 13.57
N ASN A 273 45.74 -59.12 14.00
CA ASN A 273 46.15 -59.90 15.17
C ASN A 273 47.11 -61.02 14.74
N ILE A 274 48.28 -61.07 15.37
CA ILE A 274 49.34 -62.05 15.09
C ILE A 274 49.66 -62.78 16.39
N VAL A 275 49.76 -64.11 16.30
CA VAL A 275 50.17 -64.97 17.41
C VAL A 275 51.35 -65.82 16.98
N LEU A 276 52.42 -65.79 17.76
CA LEU A 276 53.65 -66.54 17.55
C LEU A 276 53.76 -67.66 18.59
N TYR A 277 54.19 -68.83 18.14
CA TYR A 277 54.44 -70.02 18.96
C TYR A 277 55.85 -70.52 18.73
N ALA A 278 56.46 -71.12 19.76
CA ALA A 278 57.75 -71.78 19.65
C ALA A 278 57.73 -73.12 20.38
N LYS A 279 58.51 -74.07 19.88
CA LYS A 279 58.70 -75.40 20.47
C LYS A 279 60.19 -75.65 20.72
N ASN A 280 60.57 -75.82 21.98
CA ASN A 280 61.89 -76.31 22.39
C ASN A 280 61.79 -77.78 22.87
N PRO A 281 62.11 -78.77 22.02
CA PRO A 281 62.10 -80.17 22.42
C PRO A 281 63.35 -80.58 23.23
N ALA A 282 64.39 -79.75 23.30
CA ALA A 282 65.59 -80.08 24.04
C ALA A 282 65.28 -80.28 25.53
N ALA A 283 66.06 -81.13 26.20
CA ALA A 283 66.00 -81.39 27.64
C ALA A 283 66.51 -80.23 28.50
N ARG A 284 66.74 -79.07 27.88
CA ARG A 284 67.48 -77.94 28.42
C ARG A 284 66.93 -76.64 27.85
N THR A 285 67.18 -75.55 28.56
CA THR A 285 66.80 -74.22 28.12
C THR A 285 67.65 -73.79 26.91
N ILE A 286 66.99 -73.24 25.89
CA ILE A 286 67.60 -72.69 24.67
C ILE A 286 67.15 -71.23 24.52
N THR A 287 68.08 -70.32 24.23
CA THR A 287 67.73 -68.93 23.93
C THR A 287 67.30 -68.81 22.47
N VAL A 288 66.15 -68.21 22.21
CA VAL A 288 65.62 -67.95 20.86
C VAL A 288 65.49 -66.44 20.62
N ASP A 289 65.67 -66.01 19.38
CA ASP A 289 65.41 -64.65 18.91
C ASP A 289 64.58 -64.72 17.62
N LEU A 290 63.39 -64.12 17.63
CA LEU A 290 62.40 -64.17 16.56
C LEU A 290 62.29 -62.81 15.85
N THR A 291 62.28 -62.85 14.53
CA THR A 291 61.97 -61.70 13.67
C THR A 291 60.76 -62.02 12.81
N ASP A 292 59.66 -61.31 13.04
CA ASP A 292 58.42 -61.39 12.29
C ASP A 292 58.26 -60.20 11.34
N LYS A 293 57.81 -60.44 10.11
CA LYS A 293 57.67 -59.43 9.05
C LYS A 293 56.30 -59.52 8.40
N LEU A 294 55.53 -58.44 8.44
CA LEU A 294 54.19 -58.34 7.86
C LEU A 294 54.26 -57.58 6.53
N TYR A 295 53.67 -58.16 5.50
CA TYR A 295 53.64 -57.67 4.13
C TYR A 295 52.20 -57.50 3.66
N LYS A 296 51.98 -56.50 2.81
CA LYS A 296 50.77 -56.38 2.01
C LYS A 296 50.79 -57.39 0.87
N GLY A 297 49.70 -58.10 0.63
CA GLY A 297 49.56 -59.10 -0.42
C GLY A 297 49.53 -60.54 0.12
N SER A 298 49.47 -61.51 -0.79
CA SER A 298 49.42 -62.95 -0.45
C SER A 298 50.80 -63.63 -0.41
N ASP A 299 51.88 -62.84 -0.52
CA ASP A 299 53.26 -63.30 -0.43
C ASP A 299 54.17 -62.16 0.08
N ASN A 300 55.46 -62.45 0.23
CA ASN A 300 56.46 -61.49 0.70
C ASN A 300 57.04 -60.56 -0.39
N THR A 301 56.40 -60.47 -1.57
CA THR A 301 56.82 -59.56 -2.66
C THR A 301 56.22 -58.17 -2.54
N GLY A 302 55.14 -58.01 -1.78
CA GLY A 302 54.49 -56.73 -1.56
C GLY A 302 55.17 -55.85 -0.52
N THR A 303 54.57 -54.70 -0.23
CA THR A 303 55.14 -53.71 0.69
C THR A 303 55.24 -54.28 2.10
N LEU A 304 56.42 -54.17 2.71
CA LEU A 304 56.63 -54.46 4.12
C LEU A 304 55.89 -53.42 4.97
N LEU A 305 54.88 -53.86 5.70
CA LEU A 305 54.04 -53.04 6.59
C LEU A 305 54.67 -52.89 7.98
N GLY A 306 55.37 -53.93 8.46
CA GLY A 306 56.00 -53.89 9.78
C GLY A 306 57.00 -55.02 9.99
N THR A 307 57.93 -54.80 10.92
CA THR A 307 58.81 -55.84 11.45
C THR A 307 58.70 -55.84 12.96
N TYR A 308 58.40 -56.98 13.53
CA TYR A 308 58.33 -57.21 14.97
C TYR A 308 59.47 -58.11 15.40
N HIS A 309 60.15 -57.75 16.48
CA HIS A 309 61.25 -58.52 17.06
C HIS A 309 60.83 -59.00 18.44
N GLU A 310 60.90 -60.31 18.66
CA GLU A 310 60.62 -60.95 19.95
C GLU A 310 61.86 -61.71 20.39
N GLY A 311 62.61 -61.15 21.33
CA GLY A 311 63.82 -61.74 21.89
C GLY A 311 65.07 -60.85 21.85
N PRO A 312 66.22 -61.41 22.28
CA PRO A 312 66.43 -62.80 22.69
C PRO A 312 65.72 -63.17 24.01
N PHE A 313 65.11 -64.36 24.09
CA PHE A 313 64.49 -64.89 25.32
C PHE A 313 64.70 -66.40 25.48
N ASP A 314 64.58 -66.90 26.70
CA ASP A 314 64.86 -68.29 27.05
C ASP A 314 63.61 -69.18 26.96
N LEU A 315 63.68 -70.24 26.14
CA LEU A 315 62.70 -71.30 26.07
C LEU A 315 63.09 -72.43 27.01
N ALA A 316 62.29 -72.68 28.04
CA ALA A 316 62.49 -73.80 28.95
C ALA A 316 62.49 -75.15 28.21
N ALA A 317 63.08 -76.17 28.83
CA ALA A 317 63.06 -77.54 28.32
C ALA A 317 61.62 -78.03 28.08
N GLY A 318 61.36 -78.61 26.90
CA GLY A 318 60.03 -79.11 26.53
C GLY A 318 58.96 -78.04 26.26
N PHE A 319 59.33 -76.76 26.18
CA PHE A 319 58.38 -75.67 25.92
C PHE A 319 57.66 -75.90 24.57
N ASN A 320 56.35 -75.71 24.55
CA ASN A 320 55.52 -75.76 23.34
C ASN A 320 54.24 -74.94 23.55
N ASP A 321 54.36 -73.63 23.47
CA ASP A 321 53.24 -72.71 23.70
C ASP A 321 53.45 -71.39 22.94
N LYS A 322 52.48 -70.48 23.09
CA LYS A 322 52.53 -69.10 22.61
C LYS A 322 53.67 -68.34 23.29
N VAL A 323 54.44 -67.63 22.48
CA VAL A 323 55.53 -66.75 22.93
C VAL A 323 55.20 -65.27 22.79
N ALA A 324 54.35 -64.90 21.82
CA ALA A 324 53.88 -63.53 21.66
C ALA A 324 52.48 -63.50 21.03
N GLU A 325 51.68 -62.51 21.42
CA GLU A 325 50.44 -62.13 20.75
C GLU A 325 50.32 -60.62 20.76
N PHE A 326 50.09 -60.05 19.60
CA PHE A 326 49.97 -58.61 19.44
C PHE A 326 49.03 -58.28 18.30
N THR A 327 48.48 -57.07 18.34
CA THR A 327 47.64 -56.53 17.28
C THR A 327 48.25 -55.23 16.79
N VAL A 328 48.34 -55.08 15.47
CA VAL A 328 48.82 -53.85 14.84
C VAL A 328 47.69 -53.27 14.01
N GLU A 329 47.50 -51.96 14.09
CA GLU A 329 46.52 -51.24 13.31
C GLU A 329 47.18 -50.46 12.18
N PHE A 330 46.58 -50.53 11.00
CA PHE A 330 47.02 -49.80 9.81
C PHE A 330 45.88 -48.98 9.24
N ALA A 331 46.21 -47.83 8.65
CA ALA A 331 45.26 -47.14 7.80
C ALA A 331 44.95 -48.01 6.57
N PRO A 332 43.72 -47.99 6.04
CA PRO A 332 43.36 -48.79 4.86
C PRO A 332 44.20 -48.45 3.61
N ALA A 333 44.71 -47.23 3.51
CA ALA A 333 45.62 -46.83 2.43
C ALA A 333 46.91 -47.68 2.42
N ASP A 334 47.40 -48.06 3.60
CA ASP A 334 48.64 -48.80 3.76
C ASP A 334 48.38 -50.31 3.60
N ALA A 335 47.49 -50.88 4.42
CA ALA A 335 47.25 -52.32 4.47
C ALA A 335 46.30 -52.86 3.38
N GLY A 336 45.42 -52.01 2.82
CA GLY A 336 44.33 -52.43 1.94
C GLY A 336 42.95 -52.31 2.61
N ASN A 337 41.90 -52.75 1.92
CA ASN A 337 40.52 -52.72 2.40
C ASN A 337 39.98 -54.14 2.60
N VAL A 338 38.77 -54.27 3.15
CA VAL A 338 38.04 -55.55 3.18
C VAL A 338 38.12 -56.27 1.83
N GLY A 339 38.58 -57.53 1.86
CA GLY A 339 38.82 -58.36 0.67
C GLY A 339 40.28 -58.46 0.22
N ASP A 340 41.15 -57.54 0.62
CA ASP A 340 42.58 -57.62 0.33
C ASP A 340 43.31 -58.64 1.23
N TRP A 341 44.47 -59.13 0.80
CA TRP A 341 45.28 -60.13 1.52
C TRP A 341 46.50 -59.51 2.19
N LEU A 342 46.89 -60.09 3.32
CA LEU A 342 48.14 -59.84 4.04
C LEU A 342 48.94 -61.14 4.21
N HIS A 343 50.26 -61.03 4.17
CA HIS A 343 51.22 -62.13 4.29
C HIS A 343 52.21 -61.83 5.40
N ASN A 344 52.52 -62.80 6.25
CA ASN A 344 53.38 -62.57 7.41
C ASN A 344 54.35 -63.74 7.60
N GLU A 345 55.65 -63.45 7.73
CA GLU A 345 56.75 -64.42 7.84
C GLU A 345 57.53 -64.21 9.14
N VAL A 346 57.68 -65.26 9.97
CA VAL A 346 58.56 -65.26 11.15
C VAL A 346 59.77 -66.15 10.91
N ALA A 347 60.94 -65.71 11.37
CA ALA A 347 62.17 -66.48 11.38
C ALA A 347 62.81 -66.49 12.79
N GLY A 348 63.31 -67.65 13.22
CA GLY A 348 63.95 -67.84 14.52
C GLY A 348 65.43 -68.20 14.41
N THR A 349 66.26 -67.59 15.24
CA THR A 349 67.65 -67.97 15.48
C THR A 349 67.81 -68.46 16.92
N TYR A 350 68.82 -69.29 17.19
CA TYR A 350 68.99 -69.92 18.50
C TYR A 350 70.41 -69.75 19.02
N THR A 351 70.54 -69.59 20.34
CA THR A 351 71.82 -69.61 21.04
C THR A 351 71.78 -70.67 22.13
N ASP A 352 72.83 -71.46 22.20
CA ASP A 352 73.01 -72.40 23.30
C ASP A 352 73.35 -71.59 24.56
N LEU A 353 72.39 -71.50 25.47
CA LEU A 353 72.48 -70.66 26.66
C LEU A 353 73.68 -71.02 27.54
N VAL A 354 74.13 -72.28 27.52
CA VAL A 354 75.14 -72.77 28.47
C VAL A 354 76.55 -72.65 27.89
N THR A 355 76.72 -72.91 26.60
CA THR A 355 78.03 -72.71 25.94
C THR A 355 78.23 -71.28 25.46
N GLY A 356 77.14 -70.51 25.32
CA GLY A 356 77.14 -69.18 24.69
C GLY A 356 77.38 -69.24 23.17
N ILE A 357 77.36 -70.43 22.57
CA ILE A 357 77.69 -70.62 21.15
C ILE A 357 76.40 -70.54 20.32
N PRO A 358 76.33 -69.65 19.31
CA PRO A 358 75.21 -69.59 18.38
C PRO A 358 74.95 -70.96 17.73
N VAL A 359 73.68 -71.28 17.52
CA VAL A 359 73.27 -72.47 16.78
C VAL A 359 73.21 -72.09 15.29
N PRO A 360 73.96 -72.77 14.42
CA PRO A 360 73.86 -72.54 12.98
C PRO A 360 72.47 -72.90 12.43
N GLY A 361 71.92 -72.05 11.58
CA GLY A 361 70.62 -72.26 10.91
C GLY A 361 69.49 -71.40 11.47
N THR A 362 68.33 -71.47 10.82
CA THR A 362 67.10 -70.77 11.25
C THR A 362 65.87 -71.63 11.03
N THR A 363 64.85 -71.40 11.85
CA THR A 363 63.48 -71.89 11.61
C THR A 363 62.64 -70.79 10.97
N LYS A 364 61.62 -71.17 10.19
CA LYS A 364 60.72 -70.23 9.51
C LYS A 364 59.27 -70.69 9.56
N SER A 365 58.33 -69.76 9.65
CA SER A 365 56.89 -70.01 9.51
C SER A 365 56.16 -68.84 8.86
N VAL A 366 55.08 -69.11 8.11
CA VAL A 366 54.28 -68.10 7.39
C VAL A 366 52.80 -68.22 7.74
N ALA A 367 52.07 -67.10 7.67
CA ALA A 367 50.61 -67.07 7.77
C ALA A 367 50.04 -65.97 6.87
N ASP A 368 48.90 -66.26 6.24
CA ASP A 368 48.17 -65.34 5.35
C ASP A 368 46.75 -65.10 5.88
N ALA A 369 46.24 -63.87 5.71
CA ALA A 369 44.88 -63.52 6.11
C ALA A 369 44.25 -62.53 5.14
N GLN A 370 43.00 -62.77 4.75
CA GLN A 370 42.18 -61.81 4.03
C GLN A 370 41.49 -60.86 5.02
N ILE A 371 41.48 -59.56 4.74
CA ILE A 371 40.84 -58.54 5.60
C ILE A 371 39.31 -58.76 5.56
N GLN A 372 38.71 -59.05 6.72
CA GLN A 372 37.27 -59.24 6.88
C GLN A 372 36.58 -57.98 7.39
N GLN A 373 35.28 -57.82 7.11
CA GLN A 373 34.48 -56.73 7.66
C GLN A 373 34.24 -56.94 9.17
N GLY A 374 34.65 -55.97 9.97
CA GLY A 374 34.35 -55.89 11.41
C GLY A 374 33.04 -55.17 11.72
N THR A 375 32.78 -54.91 13.00
CA THR A 375 31.57 -54.24 13.50
C THR A 375 31.35 -52.87 12.85
N VAL A 376 30.10 -52.57 12.47
CA VAL A 376 29.68 -51.25 12.00
C VAL A 376 29.12 -50.44 13.17
N LEU A 377 29.84 -49.42 13.63
CA LEU A 377 29.37 -48.48 14.64
C LEU A 377 28.28 -47.56 14.05
N ASN A 378 27.40 -47.03 14.91
CA ASN A 378 26.33 -46.07 14.55
C ASN A 378 25.25 -46.60 13.58
N ALA A 379 25.00 -47.91 13.53
CA ALA A 379 24.02 -48.49 12.62
C ALA A 379 22.54 -48.13 12.90
N ILE A 380 22.24 -47.63 14.11
CA ILE A 380 20.91 -47.24 14.60
C ILE A 380 21.00 -45.82 15.16
N ALA A 381 20.03 -44.96 14.81
CA ALA A 381 19.91 -43.59 15.29
C ALA A 381 18.57 -43.30 16.00
N THR A 382 18.59 -42.43 17.00
CA THR A 382 17.42 -41.79 17.60
C THR A 382 17.36 -40.35 17.11
N ILE A 383 16.18 -39.90 16.71
CA ILE A 383 15.94 -38.53 16.27
C ILE A 383 15.06 -37.86 17.33
N GLN A 384 15.48 -36.69 17.79
CA GLN A 384 14.72 -35.83 18.69
C GLN A 384 14.49 -34.48 18.03
N ASP A 385 13.45 -33.79 18.45
CA ASP A 385 13.13 -32.42 18.04
C ASP A 385 12.73 -31.63 19.27
N VAL A 386 13.20 -30.38 19.39
CA VAL A 386 12.90 -29.49 20.50
C VAL A 386 12.51 -28.13 19.94
N GLU A 387 11.35 -27.65 20.38
CA GLU A 387 10.73 -26.43 19.88
C GLU A 387 10.38 -25.50 21.04
N ASP A 388 10.56 -24.19 20.87
CA ASP A 388 10.13 -23.16 21.83
C ASP A 388 9.73 -21.86 21.13
N ILE A 389 8.96 -21.01 21.81
CA ILE A 389 8.50 -19.73 21.27
C ILE A 389 8.78 -18.61 22.26
N ASP A 390 9.23 -17.46 21.75
CA ASP A 390 9.32 -16.21 22.52
C ASP A 390 8.34 -15.15 21.98
N GLY A 391 8.11 -14.09 22.78
CA GLY A 391 7.26 -12.95 22.43
C GLY A 391 5.93 -12.90 23.18
N ASP A 392 5.59 -11.73 23.70
CA ASP A 392 4.38 -11.51 24.49
C ASP A 392 3.12 -11.80 23.65
N GLY A 393 2.25 -12.65 24.18
CA GLY A 393 0.99 -13.01 23.56
C GLY A 393 1.09 -13.98 22.38
N LEU A 394 2.22 -14.69 22.25
CA LEU A 394 2.40 -15.76 21.28
C LEU A 394 2.33 -17.12 21.96
N LYS A 395 1.59 -18.05 21.34
CA LYS A 395 1.54 -19.47 21.73
C LYS A 395 1.57 -20.31 20.48
N TYR A 396 2.01 -21.56 20.56
CA TYR A 396 1.95 -22.49 19.44
C TYR A 396 1.36 -23.82 19.88
N ALA A 397 0.88 -24.59 18.92
CA ALA A 397 0.41 -25.95 19.12
C ALA A 397 0.93 -26.85 18.00
N VAL A 398 1.48 -28.00 18.36
CA VAL A 398 1.99 -29.01 17.43
C VAL A 398 0.96 -30.11 17.25
N GLY A 399 0.62 -30.41 16.00
CA GLY A 399 -0.33 -31.45 15.62
C GLY A 399 0.19 -32.87 15.93
N VAL A 400 -0.66 -33.87 15.75
CA VAL A 400 -0.28 -35.27 16.01
C VAL A 400 0.83 -35.69 15.03
N PRO A 401 2.01 -36.12 15.52
CA PRO A 401 3.11 -36.54 14.65
C PRO A 401 2.76 -37.86 13.97
N SER A 402 3.17 -38.02 12.71
CA SER A 402 2.93 -39.25 11.94
C SER A 402 3.82 -40.44 12.38
N LEU A 403 4.87 -40.14 13.13
CA LEU A 403 5.86 -41.08 13.65
C LEU A 403 6.41 -40.55 14.99
N GLY A 404 6.86 -41.43 15.89
CA GLY A 404 7.41 -41.02 17.19
C GLY A 404 6.35 -40.52 18.18
N GLY A 405 6.79 -39.89 19.27
CA GLY A 405 5.92 -39.39 20.32
C GLY A 405 6.45 -38.13 20.99
N PHE A 406 5.55 -37.32 21.52
CA PHE A 406 5.91 -36.14 22.30
C PHE A 406 6.52 -36.52 23.65
N LEU A 407 7.48 -35.71 24.08
CA LEU A 407 8.16 -35.81 25.37
C LEU A 407 7.43 -34.98 26.43
N ASN A 408 7.80 -35.18 27.69
CA ASN A 408 7.37 -34.37 28.84
C ASN A 408 5.84 -34.22 29.02
N GLY A 409 5.05 -35.14 28.45
CA GLY A 409 3.59 -35.16 28.59
C GLY A 409 2.84 -34.15 27.74
N TYR A 410 3.47 -33.54 26.73
CA TYR A 410 2.76 -32.66 25.80
C TYR A 410 1.65 -33.42 25.06
N VAL A 411 0.46 -32.81 25.00
CA VAL A 411 -0.71 -33.36 24.30
C VAL A 411 -0.91 -32.60 23.00
N ALA A 412 -0.90 -33.32 21.88
CA ALA A 412 -1.05 -32.77 20.53
C ALA A 412 -2.20 -31.75 20.43
N GLY A 413 -1.93 -30.60 19.81
CA GLY A 413 -2.89 -29.52 19.62
C GLY A 413 -3.10 -28.60 20.83
N THR A 414 -2.44 -28.86 21.97
CA THR A 414 -2.51 -27.97 23.13
C THR A 414 -1.69 -26.71 22.89
N LYS A 415 -2.31 -25.53 23.07
CA LYS A 415 -1.61 -24.23 22.97
C LYS A 415 -0.64 -24.06 24.14
N THR A 416 0.61 -23.79 23.84
CA THR A 416 1.67 -23.60 24.84
C THR A 416 2.61 -22.47 24.40
N ASP A 417 3.21 -21.80 25.36
CA ASP A 417 4.39 -20.93 25.23
C ASP A 417 5.66 -21.61 25.77
N GLY A 418 5.53 -22.79 26.39
CA GLY A 418 6.64 -23.63 26.83
C GLY A 418 7.18 -24.56 25.75
N GLU A 419 8.32 -25.17 26.05
CA GLU A 419 9.05 -26.09 25.17
C GLU A 419 8.23 -27.35 24.83
N VAL A 420 8.25 -27.76 23.56
CA VAL A 420 7.68 -29.02 23.06
C VAL A 420 8.80 -29.89 22.52
N GLY A 421 9.02 -31.03 23.17
CA GLY A 421 9.97 -32.05 22.71
C GLY A 421 9.27 -33.21 22.00
N TRP A 422 9.93 -33.82 21.02
CA TRP A 422 9.50 -35.03 20.33
C TRP A 422 10.67 -36.01 20.15
N GLU A 423 10.40 -37.31 20.14
CA GLU A 423 11.39 -38.36 19.88
C GLU A 423 10.85 -39.49 19.00
N VAL A 424 11.71 -40.00 18.12
CA VAL A 424 11.61 -41.35 17.56
C VAL A 424 12.95 -42.10 17.69
N ALA A 425 12.92 -43.22 18.43
CA ALA A 425 14.09 -44.07 18.62
C ALA A 425 14.19 -45.16 17.52
N GLY A 426 15.39 -45.73 17.36
CA GLY A 426 15.57 -46.99 16.64
C GLY A 426 15.58 -46.92 15.11
N GLN A 427 15.90 -45.77 14.53
CA GLN A 427 15.95 -45.60 13.07
C GLN A 427 17.11 -46.37 12.44
N THR A 428 16.79 -47.26 11.51
CA THR A 428 17.77 -48.08 10.76
C THR A 428 17.91 -47.69 9.29
N THR A 429 17.05 -46.80 8.80
CA THR A 429 16.99 -46.29 7.42
C THR A 429 16.79 -44.77 7.41
N SER A 430 17.06 -44.12 6.27
CA SER A 430 16.67 -42.72 6.04
C SER A 430 15.15 -42.54 6.22
N GLY A 431 14.72 -41.35 6.64
CA GLY A 431 13.32 -41.01 6.85
C GLY A 431 13.10 -39.51 7.05
N SER A 432 11.85 -39.12 7.18
CA SER A 432 11.47 -37.75 7.52
C SER A 432 10.15 -37.72 8.29
N ILE A 433 9.92 -36.64 9.01
CA ILE A 433 8.63 -36.30 9.63
C ILE A 433 8.35 -34.81 9.42
N THR A 434 7.08 -34.48 9.20
CA THR A 434 6.60 -33.09 9.11
C THR A 434 5.71 -32.80 10.31
N PHE A 435 6.09 -31.79 11.10
CA PHE A 435 5.29 -31.25 12.18
C PHE A 435 4.40 -30.15 11.63
N VAL A 436 3.09 -30.41 11.62
CA VAL A 436 2.08 -29.38 11.34
C VAL A 436 1.82 -28.62 12.63
N LYS A 437 2.11 -27.33 12.65
CA LYS A 437 1.92 -26.47 13.82
C LYS A 437 1.00 -25.31 13.51
N GLN A 438 0.42 -24.74 14.57
CA GLN A 438 -0.37 -23.53 14.53
C GLN A 438 0.21 -22.54 15.54
N VAL A 439 0.68 -21.39 15.09
CA VAL A 439 1.09 -20.28 15.95
C VAL A 439 -0.11 -19.36 16.14
N TYR A 440 -0.40 -18.99 17.37
CA TYR A 440 -1.56 -18.19 17.78
C TYR A 440 -1.10 -16.85 18.33
N LEU A 441 -1.86 -15.82 17.99
CA LEU A 441 -1.75 -14.49 18.58
C LEU A 441 -2.84 -14.30 19.65
N ASP A 442 -2.52 -13.51 20.67
CA ASP A 442 -3.44 -13.13 21.75
C ASP A 442 -4.78 -12.56 21.25
N GLN A 443 -5.80 -12.68 22.11
CA GLN A 443 -7.12 -12.09 21.93
C GLN A 443 -7.47 -11.24 23.16
N PRO A 444 -7.77 -9.94 23.01
CA PRO A 444 -7.75 -9.16 21.77
C PRO A 444 -6.34 -9.03 21.14
N LYS A 445 -6.30 -8.88 19.80
CA LYS A 445 -5.07 -8.94 19.00
C LYS A 445 -4.05 -7.85 19.40
N ARG A 446 -2.82 -8.29 19.57
CA ARG A 446 -1.67 -7.50 20.04
C ARG A 446 -0.68 -7.25 18.92
N VAL A 447 0.04 -6.13 19.02
CA VAL A 447 1.24 -5.84 18.25
C VAL A 447 2.43 -6.37 19.03
N THR A 448 3.10 -7.37 18.47
CA THR A 448 4.18 -8.11 19.10
C THR A 448 5.17 -8.61 18.04
N SER A 449 6.36 -8.96 18.52
CA SER A 449 7.41 -9.64 17.77
C SER A 449 7.95 -10.78 18.62
N GLY A 450 8.28 -11.90 17.98
CA GLY A 450 8.88 -13.06 18.64
C GLY A 450 9.53 -13.99 17.63
N VAL A 451 9.97 -15.15 18.09
CA VAL A 451 10.64 -16.18 17.28
C VAL A 451 10.15 -17.55 17.74
N LEU A 452 9.71 -18.38 16.79
CA LEU A 452 9.58 -19.82 17.00
C LEU A 452 10.94 -20.46 16.68
N ARG A 453 11.57 -21.06 17.68
CA ARG A 453 12.85 -21.75 17.61
C ARG A 453 12.62 -23.24 17.52
N ASP A 454 13.39 -23.90 16.67
CA ASP A 454 13.22 -25.32 16.43
C ASP A 454 14.55 -25.99 16.08
N THR A 455 14.95 -26.99 16.87
CA THR A 455 16.21 -27.72 16.72
C THR A 455 15.97 -29.23 16.72
N ALA A 456 16.48 -29.92 15.70
CA ALA A 456 16.48 -31.37 15.66
C ALA A 456 17.85 -31.94 16.04
N HIS A 457 17.82 -33.02 16.79
CA HIS A 457 18.98 -33.75 17.28
C HIS A 457 18.97 -35.18 16.76
N LEU A 458 20.13 -35.67 16.34
CA LEU A 458 20.37 -37.05 15.96
C LEU A 458 21.41 -37.64 16.90
N MET A 459 21.08 -38.78 17.52
CA MET A 459 21.99 -39.53 18.36
C MET A 459 22.05 -40.98 17.90
N ALA A 460 23.21 -41.43 17.41
CA ALA A 460 23.45 -42.82 17.09
C ALA A 460 24.04 -43.58 18.29
N LEU A 461 23.72 -44.86 18.42
CA LEU A 461 24.12 -45.70 19.57
C LEU A 461 25.65 -45.84 19.76
N GLY A 462 26.46 -45.56 18.72
CA GLY A 462 27.92 -45.56 18.81
C GLY A 462 28.53 -44.22 19.22
N GLY A 463 27.71 -43.27 19.68
CA GLY A 463 28.15 -41.96 20.17
C GLY A 463 28.23 -40.87 19.09
N PHE A 464 27.89 -41.15 17.83
CA PHE A 464 27.76 -40.11 16.82
C PHE A 464 26.54 -39.25 17.11
N THR A 465 26.75 -37.94 17.23
CA THR A 465 25.67 -36.95 17.36
C THR A 465 25.74 -35.96 16.21
N ALA A 466 24.59 -35.49 15.75
CA ALA A 466 24.49 -34.40 14.79
C ALA A 466 23.24 -33.58 15.12
N ASP A 467 23.37 -32.26 15.04
CA ASP A 467 22.29 -31.33 15.31
C ASP A 467 22.03 -30.50 14.05
N THR A 468 20.80 -30.04 13.87
CA THR A 468 20.54 -28.95 12.94
C THR A 468 20.99 -27.63 13.56
N ASN A 469 21.25 -26.62 12.73
CA ASN A 469 21.20 -25.26 13.25
C ASN A 469 19.79 -25.01 13.82
N GLU A 470 19.69 -24.15 14.83
CA GLU A 470 18.40 -23.68 15.32
C GLU A 470 17.67 -22.95 14.18
N LEU A 471 16.55 -23.50 13.75
CA LEU A 471 15.65 -22.82 12.84
C LEU A 471 14.94 -21.73 13.63
N GLN A 472 15.14 -20.48 13.22
CA GLN A 472 14.46 -19.33 13.79
C GLN A 472 13.42 -18.84 12.79
N ILE A 473 12.15 -18.90 13.17
CA ILE A 473 11.05 -18.35 12.38
C ILE A 473 10.59 -17.07 13.07
N PRO A 474 10.99 -15.88 12.58
CA PRO A 474 10.53 -14.62 13.12
C PRO A 474 9.02 -14.50 12.98
N ILE A 475 8.37 -14.02 14.03
CA ILE A 475 6.94 -13.77 14.11
C ILE A 475 6.75 -12.27 14.29
N THR A 476 5.92 -11.66 13.45
CA THR A 476 5.54 -10.26 13.58
C THR A 476 4.03 -10.08 13.52
N SER A 477 3.57 -9.02 14.15
CA SER A 477 2.26 -8.44 13.92
C SER A 477 2.44 -6.93 13.82
N SER A 478 1.67 -6.29 12.95
CA SER A 478 1.72 -4.86 12.72
C SER A 478 0.36 -4.24 12.99
N VAL A 479 0.31 -2.92 12.99
CA VAL A 479 -0.94 -2.18 13.18
C VAL A 479 -0.91 -0.97 12.27
N GLN A 480 -2.00 -0.80 11.55
CA GLN A 480 -2.31 0.41 10.82
C GLN A 480 -3.75 0.78 11.11
N GLY A 481 -3.93 1.91 11.80
CA GLY A 481 -5.23 2.47 12.12
C GLY A 481 -5.86 3.17 10.93
N ILE A 482 -7.16 3.39 11.06
CA ILE A 482 -7.98 4.13 10.11
C ILE A 482 -8.55 5.36 10.81
N LEU A 483 -8.35 6.53 10.21
CA LEU A 483 -8.98 7.77 10.65
C LEU A 483 -9.97 8.21 9.59
N THR A 484 -11.25 8.26 9.96
CA THR A 484 -12.30 8.82 9.10
C THR A 484 -12.59 10.24 9.53
N ILE A 485 -12.53 11.19 8.60
CA ILE A 485 -13.03 12.54 8.80
C ILE A 485 -14.43 12.55 8.21
N GLN A 486 -15.44 12.78 9.04
CA GLN A 486 -16.82 12.88 8.60
C GLN A 486 -17.27 14.32 8.76
N LYS A 487 -17.82 14.90 7.69
CA LYS A 487 -18.32 16.26 7.67
C LYS A 487 -19.78 16.27 7.21
N SER A 488 -20.63 17.00 7.93
CA SER A 488 -21.97 17.33 7.47
C SER A 488 -22.22 18.82 7.39
N ILE A 489 -23.12 19.21 6.51
CA ILE A 489 -23.61 20.58 6.29
C ILE A 489 -25.14 20.57 6.13
N PRO A 490 -25.86 21.68 6.36
CA PRO A 490 -27.25 21.80 5.91
C PRO A 490 -27.37 21.76 4.38
N SER A 491 -28.58 21.53 3.86
CA SER A 491 -28.84 21.57 2.42
C SER A 491 -29.03 23.02 1.97
N PHE A 492 -27.95 23.70 1.60
CA PHE A 492 -27.95 25.10 1.13
C PHE A 492 -27.17 25.31 -0.17
N LEU A 493 -26.74 24.23 -0.85
CA LEU A 493 -26.02 24.35 -2.12
C LEU A 493 -26.96 24.02 -3.27
N ASP A 494 -27.01 24.91 -4.24
CA ASP A 494 -27.81 24.80 -5.46
C ASP A 494 -27.10 24.03 -6.57
N THR A 495 -27.88 23.52 -7.53
CA THR A 495 -27.35 22.66 -8.60
C THR A 495 -26.28 23.39 -9.41
N GLY A 496 -25.04 22.86 -9.39
CA GLY A 496 -23.88 23.46 -10.07
C GLY A 496 -22.86 24.07 -9.10
N GLU A 497 -23.27 24.38 -7.88
CA GLU A 497 -22.40 24.91 -6.83
C GLU A 497 -21.55 23.85 -6.14
N LYS A 498 -20.44 24.30 -5.54
CA LYS A 498 -19.50 23.46 -4.83
C LYS A 498 -19.00 24.12 -3.54
N LEU A 499 -18.91 23.35 -2.46
CA LEU A 499 -18.26 23.76 -1.21
C LEU A 499 -17.09 22.82 -0.90
N GLU A 500 -15.91 23.36 -0.65
CA GLU A 500 -14.72 22.62 -0.24
C GLU A 500 -14.34 22.98 1.20
N VAL A 501 -14.27 21.99 2.08
CA VAL A 501 -13.85 22.14 3.49
C VAL A 501 -12.49 21.48 3.68
N THR A 502 -11.52 22.24 4.17
CA THR A 502 -10.13 21.79 4.33
C THR A 502 -9.84 21.38 5.76
N PHE A 503 -9.29 20.18 5.94
CA PHE A 503 -8.84 19.63 7.21
C PHE A 503 -7.33 19.44 7.21
N ARG A 504 -6.67 19.82 8.31
CA ARG A 504 -5.27 19.54 8.59
C ARG A 504 -5.18 18.46 9.65
N ILE A 505 -4.40 17.43 9.39
CA ILE A 505 -4.20 16.30 10.29
C ILE A 505 -2.75 16.32 10.75
N THR A 506 -2.54 16.43 12.05
CA THR A 506 -1.22 16.38 12.69
C THR A 506 -1.11 15.19 13.65
N ARG A 507 0.12 14.78 13.94
CA ARG A 507 0.43 13.64 14.83
C ARG A 507 1.20 14.11 16.06
N ALA A 508 0.80 13.69 17.26
CA ALA A 508 1.35 14.18 18.51
C ALA A 508 2.86 13.92 18.66
N ASN A 509 3.34 12.71 18.33
CA ASN A 509 4.74 12.34 18.50
C ASN A 509 5.57 12.46 17.20
N ASP A 510 5.05 13.12 16.17
CA ASP A 510 5.81 13.42 14.95
C ASP A 510 5.36 14.74 14.32
N PRO A 511 6.08 15.84 14.58
CA PRO A 511 5.75 17.14 14.02
C PRO A 511 5.97 17.22 12.49
N SER A 512 6.62 16.23 11.86
CA SER A 512 6.76 16.16 10.39
C SER A 512 5.55 15.55 9.69
N PHE A 513 4.66 14.88 10.44
CA PHE A 513 3.39 14.39 9.92
C PHE A 513 2.39 15.55 9.87
N ASP A 514 2.19 16.08 8.67
CA ASP A 514 1.23 17.14 8.36
C ASP A 514 0.54 16.78 7.06
N LYS A 515 -0.75 16.45 7.14
CA LYS A 515 -1.57 16.06 5.99
C LYS A 515 -2.74 17.02 5.84
N THR A 516 -3.12 17.26 4.59
CA THR A 516 -4.28 18.08 4.26
C THR A 516 -5.26 17.23 3.48
N GLU A 517 -6.51 17.23 3.93
CA GLU A 517 -7.62 16.58 3.24
C GLU A 517 -8.69 17.63 2.92
N VAL A 518 -9.37 17.46 1.79
CA VAL A 518 -10.46 18.35 1.37
C VAL A 518 -11.71 17.51 1.15
N ILE A 519 -12.78 17.85 1.85
CA ILE A 519 -14.11 17.27 1.59
C ILE A 519 -14.89 18.24 0.71
N THR A 520 -15.40 17.73 -0.40
CA THR A 520 -16.20 18.51 -1.37
C THR A 520 -17.67 18.13 -1.28
N PHE A 521 -18.53 19.14 -1.18
CA PHE A 521 -19.98 19.03 -1.33
C PHE A 521 -20.39 19.68 -2.66
N LEU A 522 -21.35 19.07 -3.34
CA LEU A 522 -21.93 19.56 -4.58
C LEU A 522 -23.43 19.79 -4.35
N GLY A 523 -24.00 20.84 -4.94
CA GLY A 523 -25.43 21.08 -4.82
C GLY A 523 -26.27 19.99 -5.47
N GLY A 524 -27.39 19.66 -4.81
CA GLY A 524 -28.18 18.45 -5.09
C GLY A 524 -27.52 17.11 -4.66
N GLY A 525 -26.31 17.15 -4.08
CA GLY A 525 -25.58 16.00 -3.57
C GLY A 525 -25.91 15.62 -2.11
N THR A 526 -25.14 14.69 -1.54
CA THR A 526 -25.29 14.29 -0.14
C THR A 526 -24.73 15.36 0.80
N THR A 527 -25.50 15.72 1.82
CA THR A 527 -25.15 16.72 2.86
C THR A 527 -24.23 16.17 3.96
N THR A 528 -23.88 14.89 3.88
CA THR A 528 -22.85 14.25 4.71
C THR A 528 -21.85 13.57 3.78
N GLN A 529 -20.58 13.84 3.99
CA GLN A 529 -19.46 13.30 3.24
C GLN A 529 -18.36 12.87 4.21
N SER A 530 -17.49 11.98 3.76
CA SER A 530 -16.34 11.55 4.56
C SER A 530 -15.15 11.24 3.68
N THR A 531 -13.96 11.51 4.22
CA THR A 531 -12.69 10.99 3.67
C THR A 531 -12.05 10.08 4.73
N THR A 532 -11.26 9.12 4.27
CA THR A 532 -10.63 8.14 5.15
C THR A 532 -9.14 8.07 4.87
N LEU A 533 -8.34 8.28 5.91
CA LEU A 533 -6.90 8.04 5.91
C LEU A 533 -6.65 6.65 6.47
N SER A 534 -5.95 5.83 5.69
CA SER A 534 -5.52 4.49 6.08
C SER A 534 -4.00 4.42 6.20
N GLY A 535 -3.47 3.34 6.77
CA GLY A 535 -2.02 3.18 6.91
C GLY A 535 -1.41 4.00 8.06
N LEU A 536 -2.23 4.47 9.01
CA LEU A 536 -1.77 5.31 10.11
C LEU A 536 -1.09 4.48 11.19
N VAL A 537 0.10 4.90 11.63
CA VAL A 537 0.76 4.27 12.77
C VAL A 537 -0.02 4.59 14.06
N PRO A 538 0.03 3.73 15.10
CA PRO A 538 -0.63 4.02 16.38
C PRO A 538 -0.07 5.29 17.02
N ASP A 539 -0.93 6.29 17.19
CA ASP A 539 -0.59 7.53 17.88
C ASP A 539 -1.87 8.32 18.20
N LEU A 540 -1.71 9.44 18.90
CA LEU A 540 -2.74 10.46 19.02
C LEU A 540 -2.65 11.42 17.83
N TYR A 541 -3.73 11.48 17.05
CA TYR A 541 -3.88 12.40 15.93
C TYR A 541 -4.74 13.58 16.32
N SER A 542 -4.58 14.69 15.60
CA SER A 542 -5.34 15.92 15.80
C SER A 542 -5.85 16.38 14.45
N VAL A 543 -7.18 16.43 14.29
CA VAL A 543 -7.85 16.88 13.05
C VAL A 543 -8.36 18.29 13.26
N GLU A 544 -7.78 19.24 12.54
CA GLU A 544 -8.12 20.66 12.57
C GLU A 544 -8.91 21.03 11.32
N GLU A 545 -10.12 21.56 11.45
CA GLU A 545 -10.79 22.20 10.32
C GLU A 545 -10.18 23.60 10.14
N LYS A 546 -9.55 23.85 8.97
CA LYS A 546 -8.77 25.06 8.69
C LYS A 546 -9.55 26.16 7.99
N GLY A 547 -10.51 25.80 7.15
CA GLY A 547 -11.26 26.77 6.36
C GLY A 547 -12.18 26.12 5.32
N SER A 548 -13.10 26.93 4.82
CA SER A 548 -14.13 26.52 3.85
C SER A 548 -14.17 27.47 2.68
N MET A 549 -14.34 26.94 1.48
CA MET A 549 -14.34 27.70 0.22
C MET A 549 -15.55 27.32 -0.62
N PHE A 550 -16.37 28.30 -0.94
CA PHE A 550 -17.57 28.15 -1.77
C PHE A 550 -17.27 28.56 -3.21
N PHE A 551 -17.88 27.87 -4.16
CA PHE A 551 -17.76 28.11 -5.59
C PHE A 551 -19.18 28.14 -6.19
N ALA A 552 -19.56 29.28 -6.76
CA ALA A 552 -20.77 29.43 -7.54
C ALA A 552 -20.74 28.54 -8.80
N ASP A 553 -21.92 28.27 -9.39
CA ASP A 553 -22.04 27.44 -10.60
C ASP A 553 -21.12 27.92 -11.74
N GLY A 554 -20.36 26.98 -12.31
CA GLY A 554 -19.40 27.23 -13.38
C GLY A 554 -18.15 28.05 -12.98
N SER A 555 -18.02 28.49 -11.71
CA SER A 555 -16.86 29.26 -11.24
C SER A 555 -15.68 28.37 -10.88
N SER A 556 -14.47 28.78 -11.29
CA SER A 556 -13.20 28.18 -10.85
C SER A 556 -12.51 28.96 -9.73
N THR A 557 -13.01 30.16 -9.41
CA THR A 557 -12.53 31.02 -8.32
C THR A 557 -13.47 30.91 -7.14
N GLY A 558 -12.99 30.35 -6.03
CA GLY A 558 -13.77 30.17 -4.81
C GLY A 558 -13.65 31.35 -3.86
N GLU A 559 -14.71 31.60 -3.08
CA GLU A 559 -14.76 32.60 -2.03
C GLU A 559 -14.75 31.95 -0.64
N VAL A 560 -14.13 32.60 0.34
CA VAL A 560 -14.08 32.08 1.70
C VAL A 560 -15.44 32.26 2.36
N ILE A 561 -16.01 31.17 2.87
CA ILE A 561 -17.27 31.18 3.62
C ILE A 561 -17.03 30.86 5.09
N GLY A 562 -17.70 31.60 5.98
CA GLY A 562 -17.71 31.30 7.40
C GLY A 562 -18.62 30.11 7.70
N LEU A 563 -18.03 29.02 8.17
CA LEU A 563 -18.75 27.87 8.71
C LEU A 563 -18.28 27.63 10.15
N ALA A 564 -19.18 27.25 11.05
CA ALA A 564 -18.82 26.83 12.40
C ALA A 564 -19.63 25.62 12.83
N ASP A 565 -19.02 24.83 13.72
CA ASP A 565 -19.71 23.74 14.37
C ASP A 565 -20.57 24.27 15.53
N PRO A 566 -21.91 24.14 15.46
CA PRO A 566 -22.79 24.73 16.46
C PRO A 566 -22.80 23.95 17.79
N ARG A 567 -22.16 22.78 17.83
CA ARG A 567 -22.14 21.90 19.01
C ARG A 567 -21.15 22.42 20.06
N ASP A 568 -21.35 22.00 21.31
CA ASP A 568 -20.56 22.46 22.47
C ASP A 568 -19.04 22.28 22.23
N PRO A 569 -18.25 23.38 22.17
CA PRO A 569 -16.81 23.32 21.93
C PRO A 569 -16.03 22.52 22.97
N ALA A 570 -16.57 22.33 24.17
CA ALA A 570 -15.93 21.51 25.21
C ALA A 570 -16.00 20.01 24.90
N GLN A 571 -17.08 19.57 24.24
CA GLN A 571 -17.27 18.18 23.79
C GLN A 571 -16.74 17.96 22.38
N TYR A 572 -16.81 19.00 21.55
CA TYR A 572 -16.44 19.03 20.15
C TYR A 572 -15.41 20.15 19.91
N PRO A 573 -14.15 19.96 20.35
CA PRO A 573 -13.08 20.96 20.17
C PRO A 573 -12.50 20.95 18.75
N ASN A 574 -12.18 22.10 18.18
CA ASN A 574 -11.37 22.20 16.95
C ASN A 574 -9.97 22.71 17.35
N PRO A 575 -8.91 21.90 17.27
CA PRO A 575 -8.84 20.58 16.63
C PRO A 575 -9.41 19.41 17.45
N ARG A 576 -9.91 18.38 16.76
CA ARG A 576 -10.46 17.13 17.31
C ARG A 576 -9.34 16.12 17.61
N PRO A 577 -9.21 15.63 18.85
CA PRO A 577 -8.31 14.52 19.13
C PRO A 577 -8.87 13.20 18.59
N VAL A 578 -8.04 12.40 17.94
CA VAL A 578 -8.36 11.06 17.45
C VAL A 578 -7.33 10.09 18.01
N ASP A 579 -7.76 9.23 18.93
CA ASP A 579 -6.87 8.28 19.61
C ASP A 579 -6.80 6.96 18.84
N LEU A 580 -5.62 6.64 18.30
CA LEU A 580 -5.30 5.36 17.68
C LEU A 580 -4.17 4.65 18.44
N ARG A 581 -3.89 5.06 19.68
CA ARG A 581 -2.80 4.48 20.48
C ARG A 581 -3.11 3.04 20.88
N LEU A 582 -2.04 2.29 21.12
CA LEU A 582 -2.12 0.96 21.71
C LEU A 582 -2.28 1.06 23.23
N GLU A 583 -3.07 0.16 23.80
CA GLU A 583 -3.20 -0.03 25.26
C GLU A 583 -2.47 -1.31 25.65
N ASP A 584 -1.37 -1.19 26.39
CA ASP A 584 -0.49 -2.30 26.74
C ASP A 584 -0.12 -3.19 25.53
N GLY A 585 0.10 -2.61 24.35
CA GLY A 585 0.43 -3.31 23.09
C GLY A 585 -0.77 -3.91 22.34
N ILE A 586 -1.99 -3.75 22.84
CA ILE A 586 -3.23 -4.22 22.21
C ILE A 586 -3.81 -3.10 21.34
N ALA A 587 -4.23 -3.46 20.13
CA ALA A 587 -4.86 -2.53 19.20
C ALA A 587 -6.36 -2.39 19.52
N THR A 588 -6.68 -1.69 20.62
CA THR A 588 -8.08 -1.45 21.05
C THR A 588 -8.80 -0.39 20.19
N HIS A 589 -8.04 0.48 19.51
CA HIS A 589 -8.55 1.60 18.70
C HIS A 589 -8.10 1.50 17.24
N CYS A 590 -8.70 0.58 16.48
CA CYS A 590 -8.32 0.30 15.09
C CYS A 590 -8.92 1.25 14.04
N ALA A 591 -10.03 1.87 14.39
CA ALA A 591 -10.67 2.89 13.58
C ALA A 591 -11.28 3.93 14.50
N ALA A 592 -11.14 5.20 14.13
CA ALA A 592 -11.76 6.30 14.84
C ALA A 592 -12.26 7.36 13.85
N THR A 593 -13.32 8.06 14.25
CA THR A 593 -13.95 9.09 13.42
C THR A 593 -13.83 10.44 14.10
N ALA A 594 -13.31 11.44 13.37
CA ALA A 594 -13.45 12.84 13.73
C ALA A 594 -14.66 13.41 13.00
N ASP A 595 -15.74 13.69 13.73
CA ASP A 595 -16.97 14.21 13.16
C ASP A 595 -17.11 15.73 13.36
N PHE A 596 -17.45 16.39 12.25
CA PHE A 596 -17.68 17.82 12.15
C PHE A 596 -19.07 18.05 11.57
N GLN A 597 -19.84 18.94 12.17
CA GLN A 597 -21.11 19.43 11.63
C GLN A 597 -20.94 20.92 11.51
N ASN A 598 -21.18 21.55 10.36
CA ASN A 598 -21.14 23.02 10.34
C ASN A 598 -22.42 23.58 9.77
N GLU A 599 -22.77 24.73 10.32
CA GLU A 599 -23.76 25.62 9.77
C GLU A 599 -23.05 26.90 9.28
N PRO A 600 -23.56 27.57 8.23
CA PRO A 600 -23.08 28.88 7.82
C PRO A 600 -23.16 29.88 8.98
N THR A 601 -22.08 30.62 9.20
CA THR A 601 -22.03 31.70 10.21
C THR A 601 -22.07 33.10 9.59
N THR A 602 -22.28 33.18 8.28
CA THR A 602 -22.30 34.45 7.56
C THR A 602 -23.59 35.20 7.89
N GLU A 603 -23.48 36.52 8.11
CA GLU A 603 -24.62 37.37 8.44
C GLU A 603 -25.62 37.35 7.25
N PRO A 604 -26.93 37.14 7.46
CA PRO A 604 -27.90 37.18 6.36
C PRO A 604 -27.90 38.53 5.63
N ALA A 605 -28.30 38.51 4.37
CA ALA A 605 -28.53 39.70 3.54
C ALA A 605 -29.52 40.66 4.20
N LYS A 606 -29.45 41.93 3.80
CA LYS A 606 -30.31 43.03 4.26
C LYS A 606 -30.95 43.75 3.08
N VAL A 607 -31.93 44.59 3.36
CA VAL A 607 -32.59 45.43 2.34
C VAL A 607 -32.82 46.85 2.85
N GLN A 608 -32.67 47.80 1.94
CA GLN A 608 -32.93 49.22 2.15
C GLN A 608 -33.71 49.82 0.99
N VAL A 609 -34.45 50.90 1.26
CA VAL A 609 -35.30 51.58 0.29
C VAL A 609 -35.16 53.09 0.39
N GLU A 610 -35.17 53.79 -0.73
CA GLU A 610 -35.21 55.25 -0.78
C GLU A 610 -36.36 55.76 -1.65
N LYS A 611 -36.76 57.01 -1.38
CA LYS A 611 -37.78 57.72 -2.12
C LYS A 611 -37.23 58.98 -2.77
N VAL A 612 -37.54 59.18 -4.04
CA VAL A 612 -37.32 60.42 -4.77
C VAL A 612 -38.67 60.94 -5.30
N THR A 613 -38.86 62.25 -5.30
CA THR A 613 -40.07 62.91 -5.80
C THR A 613 -39.74 64.02 -6.79
N GLU A 614 -40.66 64.29 -7.72
CA GLU A 614 -40.66 65.43 -8.63
C GLU A 614 -41.97 66.21 -8.48
N PRO A 615 -41.96 67.44 -7.93
CA PRO A 615 -40.79 68.15 -7.40
C PRO A 615 -40.22 67.51 -6.13
N LEU A 616 -39.01 67.92 -5.75
CA LEU A 616 -38.44 67.55 -4.47
C LEU A 616 -39.26 68.19 -3.35
N LEU A 617 -39.68 67.38 -2.38
CA LEU A 617 -40.47 67.83 -1.24
C LEU A 617 -39.58 68.31 -0.09
N ASP A 618 -40.05 69.31 0.65
CA ASP A 618 -39.50 69.72 1.93
C ASP A 618 -40.06 68.83 3.05
N SER A 619 -39.30 68.67 4.14
CA SER A 619 -39.74 67.94 5.33
C SER A 619 -41.03 68.44 5.97
N SER A 620 -41.43 69.67 5.69
CA SER A 620 -42.68 70.27 6.16
C SER A 620 -43.89 69.99 5.26
N ASP A 621 -43.69 69.41 4.08
CA ASP A 621 -44.78 69.06 3.17
C ASP A 621 -45.57 67.86 3.71
N ASN A 622 -46.90 67.93 3.61
CA ASN A 622 -47.79 66.84 4.03
C ASN A 622 -47.48 65.52 3.29
N ASP A 623 -46.90 65.62 2.10
CA ASP A 623 -46.57 64.48 1.26
C ASP A 623 -45.14 63.96 1.42
N TYR A 624 -44.37 64.47 2.37
CA TYR A 624 -42.96 64.15 2.57
C TYR A 624 -42.68 62.67 2.86
N ASP A 625 -43.51 62.02 3.67
CA ASP A 625 -43.30 60.63 4.11
C ASP A 625 -43.96 59.61 3.16
N TRP A 626 -43.21 58.56 2.82
CA TRP A 626 -43.62 57.47 1.92
C TRP A 626 -43.46 56.10 2.59
N THR A 627 -44.47 55.25 2.44
CA THR A 627 -44.52 53.94 3.10
C THR A 627 -44.27 52.80 2.13
N PHE A 628 -43.30 51.96 2.46
CA PHE A 628 -42.89 50.78 1.70
C PHE A 628 -43.11 49.50 2.50
N LYS A 629 -43.49 48.43 1.82
CA LYS A 629 -43.69 47.10 2.40
C LYS A 629 -42.76 46.10 1.75
N LEU A 630 -42.01 45.37 2.56
CA LEU A 630 -41.14 44.28 2.12
C LEU A 630 -41.86 42.94 2.30
N TYR A 631 -41.93 42.15 1.23
CA TYR A 631 -42.43 40.78 1.25
C TYR A 631 -41.30 39.79 0.98
N GLY A 632 -41.32 38.67 1.71
CA GLY A 632 -40.39 37.56 1.52
C GLY A 632 -40.93 36.46 0.62
N PRO A 633 -40.14 35.38 0.44
CA PRO A 633 -40.53 34.20 -0.31
C PRO A 633 -41.91 33.67 0.11
N GLY A 634 -42.79 33.43 -0.87
CA GLY A 634 -44.18 33.03 -0.62
C GLY A 634 -45.17 34.18 -0.35
N GLY A 635 -44.72 35.44 -0.42
CA GLY A 635 -45.60 36.63 -0.34
C GLY A 635 -45.94 37.10 1.07
N THR A 636 -45.18 36.65 2.08
CA THR A 636 -45.39 37.06 3.48
C THR A 636 -44.83 38.46 3.71
N LEU A 637 -45.61 39.36 4.33
CA LEU A 637 -45.14 40.68 4.73
C LEU A 637 -44.12 40.55 5.88
N LEU A 638 -42.90 41.03 5.66
CA LEU A 638 -41.81 40.96 6.64
C LEU A 638 -41.66 42.25 7.45
N SER A 639 -41.67 43.40 6.78
CA SER A 639 -41.50 44.69 7.45
C SER A 639 -42.10 45.84 6.64
N THR A 640 -42.41 46.94 7.32
CA THR A 640 -42.90 48.18 6.73
C THR A 640 -41.96 49.31 7.09
N LYS A 641 -41.56 50.11 6.10
CA LYS A 641 -40.64 51.23 6.28
C LYS A 641 -41.25 52.52 5.78
N VAL A 642 -41.17 53.57 6.62
CA VAL A 642 -41.44 54.95 6.19
C VAL A 642 -40.10 55.63 5.88
N VAL A 643 -40.02 56.29 4.73
CA VAL A 643 -38.85 57.06 4.28
C VAL A 643 -39.31 58.42 3.79
N GLY A 644 -38.59 59.48 4.18
CA GLY A 644 -38.82 60.83 3.67
C GLY A 644 -38.32 60.97 2.24
N ALA A 645 -39.01 61.76 1.43
CA ALA A 645 -38.57 62.07 0.07
C ALA A 645 -37.19 62.75 0.10
N GLY A 646 -36.22 62.18 -0.64
CA GLY A 646 -34.87 62.73 -0.79
C GLY A 646 -33.92 62.52 0.40
N THR A 647 -34.28 61.72 1.41
CA THR A 647 -33.40 61.48 2.59
C THR A 647 -32.32 60.43 2.37
N GLY A 648 -32.31 59.76 1.22
CA GLY A 648 -31.49 58.57 0.95
C GLY A 648 -32.10 57.29 1.52
N PHE A 649 -31.29 56.21 1.56
CA PHE A 649 -31.74 54.88 1.92
C PHE A 649 -32.13 54.73 3.40
N GLY A 650 -33.37 54.28 3.62
CA GLY A 650 -33.87 53.78 4.88
C GLY A 650 -33.83 52.26 4.93
N LYS A 651 -33.25 51.70 6.00
CA LYS A 651 -33.22 50.25 6.23
C LYS A 651 -34.54 49.72 6.79
N PHE A 652 -34.95 48.53 6.37
CA PHE A 652 -36.01 47.78 7.03
C PHE A 652 -35.50 47.22 8.36
N LEU A 653 -36.36 47.23 9.38
CA LEU A 653 -36.00 46.84 10.75
C LEU A 653 -36.87 45.67 11.22
N ASP A 654 -36.32 44.85 12.11
CA ASP A 654 -37.03 43.93 13.01
C ASP A 654 -36.92 44.48 14.44
N GLY A 655 -37.99 45.10 14.94
CA GLY A 655 -37.93 45.88 16.17
C GLY A 655 -37.00 47.09 16.04
N VAL A 656 -35.81 47.01 16.67
CA VAL A 656 -34.79 48.08 16.68
C VAL A 656 -33.57 47.77 15.80
N ASP A 657 -33.39 46.52 15.38
CA ASP A 657 -32.23 46.06 14.63
C ASP A 657 -32.54 45.96 13.13
N ASP A 658 -31.50 45.92 12.29
CA ASP A 658 -31.66 45.70 10.84
C ASP A 658 -32.37 44.35 10.58
N LEU A 659 -33.39 44.35 9.72
CA LEU A 659 -34.06 43.11 9.33
C LEU A 659 -33.13 42.23 8.50
N LEU A 660 -32.92 40.99 8.96
CA LEU A 660 -32.10 39.97 8.32
C LEU A 660 -32.96 39.06 7.42
N LEU A 661 -32.57 38.90 6.15
CA LEU A 661 -33.30 38.13 5.14
C LEU A 661 -32.96 36.64 5.21
N THR A 662 -33.38 35.94 6.26
CA THR A 662 -32.93 34.57 6.57
C THR A 662 -33.39 33.45 5.61
N ALA A 663 -34.33 33.73 4.69
CA ALA A 663 -34.82 32.75 3.72
C ALA A 663 -34.34 33.05 2.30
N GLU A 664 -33.94 32.03 1.56
CA GLU A 664 -33.67 32.13 0.12
C GLU A 664 -34.95 32.31 -0.69
N GLY A 665 -34.83 32.96 -1.84
CA GLY A 665 -35.89 33.12 -2.83
C GLY A 665 -36.21 34.58 -3.15
N ALA A 666 -37.34 34.79 -3.81
CA ALA A 666 -37.74 36.10 -4.32
C ALA A 666 -38.34 37.00 -3.22
N TYR A 667 -37.82 38.22 -3.12
CA TYR A 667 -38.29 39.30 -2.27
C TYR A 667 -38.85 40.43 -3.12
N THR A 668 -39.84 41.15 -2.60
CA THR A 668 -40.41 42.32 -3.27
C THR A 668 -40.61 43.49 -2.29
N VAL A 669 -40.26 44.69 -2.72
CA VAL A 669 -40.59 45.95 -2.05
C VAL A 669 -41.66 46.66 -2.86
N VAL A 670 -42.74 47.04 -2.17
CA VAL A 670 -43.92 47.69 -2.77
C VAL A 670 -44.16 49.03 -2.09
N GLU A 671 -44.27 50.09 -2.89
CA GLU A 671 -44.69 51.42 -2.43
C GLU A 671 -46.21 51.47 -2.23
N THR A 672 -46.66 52.12 -1.16
CA THR A 672 -48.09 52.46 -1.01
C THR A 672 -48.41 53.68 -1.87
N THR A 673 -49.30 53.51 -2.85
CA THR A 673 -49.71 54.58 -3.79
C THR A 673 -50.25 55.82 -3.06
N LYS A 674 -49.89 57.01 -3.54
CA LYS A 674 -50.34 58.30 -3.00
C LYS A 674 -51.17 59.05 -4.04
N SER A 675 -52.33 59.58 -3.63
CA SER A 675 -53.20 60.36 -4.53
C SER A 675 -52.47 61.62 -5.00
N GLY A 676 -52.67 62.04 -6.26
CA GLY A 676 -51.96 63.19 -6.84
C GLY A 676 -50.56 62.90 -7.35
N TRP A 677 -50.06 61.67 -7.19
CA TRP A 677 -48.71 61.27 -7.58
C TRP A 677 -48.74 60.06 -8.53
N ASP A 678 -47.91 60.10 -9.56
CA ASP A 678 -47.66 58.98 -10.47
C ASP A 678 -46.31 58.33 -10.15
N LEU A 679 -46.29 57.01 -9.97
CA LEU A 679 -45.05 56.24 -9.87
C LEU A 679 -44.37 56.18 -11.24
N ILE A 680 -43.20 56.80 -11.37
CA ILE A 680 -42.47 56.96 -12.63
C ILE A 680 -41.50 55.81 -12.85
N SER A 681 -40.66 55.48 -11.87
CA SER A 681 -39.70 54.38 -11.99
C SER A 681 -39.39 53.75 -10.64
N VAL A 682 -39.01 52.48 -10.71
CA VAL A 682 -38.47 51.71 -9.59
C VAL A 682 -37.13 51.12 -10.03
N ASN A 683 -36.16 51.00 -9.14
CA ASN A 683 -34.87 50.38 -9.44
C ASN A 683 -34.42 49.48 -8.28
N PRO A 684 -34.07 48.21 -8.53
CA PRO A 684 -34.35 47.45 -9.75
C PRO A 684 -35.86 47.42 -10.10
N ASP A 685 -36.21 47.47 -11.38
CA ASP A 685 -37.60 47.41 -11.87
C ASP A 685 -37.96 45.97 -12.25
N SER A 686 -39.07 45.45 -11.74
CA SER A 686 -39.53 44.11 -12.08
C SER A 686 -40.08 44.05 -13.52
N PRO A 687 -39.88 42.95 -14.25
CA PRO A 687 -40.58 42.70 -15.52
C PRO A 687 -42.10 42.49 -15.34
N VAL A 688 -42.59 42.35 -14.09
CA VAL A 688 -44.02 42.28 -13.77
C VAL A 688 -44.59 43.70 -13.78
N GLN A 689 -45.67 43.91 -14.54
CA GLN A 689 -46.25 45.21 -14.98
C GLN A 689 -46.66 46.23 -13.89
N ASP A 690 -46.38 45.99 -12.60
CA ASP A 690 -46.86 46.79 -11.48
C ASP A 690 -45.79 47.69 -10.82
N LYS A 691 -44.62 47.88 -11.45
CA LYS A 691 -43.51 48.75 -10.96
C LYS A 691 -43.19 48.47 -9.48
N VAL A 692 -42.69 47.28 -9.21
CA VAL A 692 -42.21 46.86 -7.88
C VAL A 692 -40.71 46.62 -7.92
N CYS A 693 -40.04 46.72 -6.78
CA CYS A 693 -38.62 46.36 -6.67
C CYS A 693 -38.52 44.90 -6.27
N ASP A 694 -38.08 44.03 -7.16
CA ASP A 694 -37.85 42.61 -6.90
C ASP A 694 -36.37 42.25 -6.97
N PHE A 695 -35.97 41.33 -6.10
CA PHE A 695 -34.63 40.74 -6.09
C PHE A 695 -34.71 39.33 -5.51
N VAL A 696 -33.75 38.50 -5.89
CA VAL A 696 -33.60 37.13 -5.34
C VAL A 696 -32.46 37.17 -4.33
N VAL A 697 -32.69 36.57 -3.16
CA VAL A 697 -31.65 36.27 -2.19
C VAL A 697 -31.27 34.81 -2.36
N ASP A 698 -29.99 34.56 -2.63
CA ASP A 698 -29.41 33.25 -2.83
C ASP A 698 -28.25 33.05 -1.84
N TYR A 699 -28.34 32.07 -0.95
CA TYR A 699 -27.27 31.78 0.01
C TYR A 699 -26.45 30.58 -0.48
N PRO A 700 -25.11 30.63 -0.30
CA PRO A 700 -24.38 31.59 0.51
C PRO A 700 -23.90 32.84 -0.24
N GLU A 701 -24.14 32.96 -1.55
CA GLU A 701 -23.60 34.05 -2.40
C GLU A 701 -23.97 35.45 -1.89
N ASP A 702 -25.20 35.65 -1.44
CA ASP A 702 -25.71 36.95 -0.99
C ASP A 702 -25.48 37.23 0.50
N ALA A 703 -24.72 36.38 1.21
CA ALA A 703 -24.48 36.59 2.63
C ALA A 703 -23.77 37.93 2.90
N GLY A 704 -24.32 38.72 3.83
CA GLY A 704 -23.88 40.07 4.16
C GLY A 704 -24.21 41.15 3.13
N LYS A 705 -24.80 40.79 1.97
CA LYS A 705 -25.17 41.75 0.91
C LYS A 705 -26.33 42.63 1.35
N THR A 706 -26.35 43.88 0.88
CA THR A 706 -27.47 44.81 1.08
C THR A 706 -28.14 45.13 -0.25
N PHE A 707 -29.38 44.66 -0.42
CA PHE A 707 -30.23 44.99 -1.57
C PHE A 707 -30.82 46.39 -1.42
N SER A 708 -30.90 47.14 -2.51
CA SER A 708 -31.28 48.55 -2.49
C SER A 708 -32.39 48.83 -3.51
N CYS A 709 -33.49 49.44 -3.06
CA CYS A 709 -34.62 49.81 -3.89
C CYS A 709 -34.81 51.33 -3.95
N SER A 710 -34.95 51.92 -5.14
CA SER A 710 -35.18 53.36 -5.33
C SER A 710 -36.49 53.61 -6.09
N PHE A 711 -37.38 54.44 -5.54
CA PHE A 711 -38.69 54.74 -6.14
C PHE A 711 -38.83 56.24 -6.47
N LEU A 712 -39.16 56.57 -7.72
CA LEU A 712 -39.40 57.94 -8.20
C LEU A 712 -40.89 58.21 -8.44
N ASN A 713 -41.49 59.18 -7.74
CA ASN A 713 -42.86 59.65 -8.02
C ASN A 713 -42.89 61.08 -8.51
N ARG A 714 -43.88 61.39 -9.35
CA ARG A 714 -44.10 62.74 -9.89
C ARG A 714 -45.49 63.25 -9.53
N GLU A 715 -45.56 64.48 -9.03
CA GLU A 715 -46.79 65.15 -8.66
C GLU A 715 -47.54 65.63 -9.90
N ARG A 716 -48.87 65.50 -9.91
CA ARG A 716 -49.75 66.00 -10.97
C ARG A 716 -50.00 67.50 -10.84
N GLY A 717 -50.09 68.20 -11.98
CA GLY A 717 -50.40 69.63 -12.04
C GLY A 717 -51.91 69.95 -12.09
N ARG A 718 -52.27 71.22 -12.20
CA ARG A 718 -53.65 71.75 -12.23
C ARG A 718 -53.77 72.96 -13.16
N ALA A 719 -55.00 73.43 -13.38
CA ALA A 719 -55.28 74.64 -14.15
C ALA A 719 -56.13 75.64 -13.35
N GLN A 720 -55.95 76.94 -13.62
CA GLN A 720 -56.68 78.04 -13.03
C GLN A 720 -57.02 79.07 -14.11
N VAL A 721 -58.23 79.61 -14.06
CA VAL A 721 -58.64 80.77 -14.89
C VAL A 721 -58.92 81.96 -14.00
N LEU A 722 -58.38 83.12 -14.38
CA LEU A 722 -58.68 84.43 -13.83
C LEU A 722 -59.48 85.21 -14.87
N LYS A 723 -60.77 85.41 -14.62
CA LYS A 723 -61.70 86.07 -15.54
C LYS A 723 -61.91 87.53 -15.19
N THR A 724 -61.84 88.41 -16.20
CA THR A 724 -62.22 89.82 -16.10
C THR A 724 -63.27 90.23 -17.14
N LEU A 725 -63.94 91.36 -16.91
CA LEU A 725 -64.92 92.01 -17.78
C LEU A 725 -64.47 93.43 -18.10
N SER A 726 -64.11 93.71 -19.35
CA SER A 726 -63.56 95.00 -19.81
C SER A 726 -62.39 95.50 -18.94
N GLY A 727 -61.52 94.59 -18.52
CA GLY A 727 -60.38 94.84 -17.62
C GLY A 727 -60.71 94.92 -16.12
N SER A 728 -61.97 94.71 -15.73
CA SER A 728 -62.42 94.69 -14.32
C SER A 728 -62.58 93.27 -13.78
N THR A 729 -62.22 93.03 -12.52
CA THR A 729 -62.53 91.76 -11.82
C THR A 729 -63.98 91.66 -11.37
N ASP A 730 -64.74 92.77 -11.38
CA ASP A 730 -66.18 92.74 -11.16
C ASP A 730 -66.91 92.31 -12.45
N LEU A 731 -67.46 91.10 -12.42
CA LEU A 731 -68.21 90.51 -13.53
C LEU A 731 -69.69 90.95 -13.56
N GLY A 732 -70.14 91.73 -12.58
CA GLY A 732 -71.54 92.16 -12.47
C GLY A 732 -72.52 90.99 -12.48
N GLY A 733 -73.59 91.10 -13.28
CA GLY A 733 -74.60 90.03 -13.46
C GLY A 733 -74.24 88.97 -14.51
N TYR A 734 -73.02 89.01 -15.07
CA TYR A 734 -72.60 88.11 -16.13
C TYR A 734 -71.97 86.83 -15.59
N ALA A 735 -72.05 85.77 -16.39
CA ALA A 735 -71.49 84.46 -16.08
C ALA A 735 -70.80 83.89 -17.33
N PHE A 736 -69.56 83.43 -17.19
CA PHE A 736 -68.73 82.92 -18.28
C PHE A 736 -68.37 81.46 -18.03
N THR A 737 -68.65 80.57 -18.98
CA THR A 737 -68.41 79.13 -18.80
C THR A 737 -67.06 78.73 -19.39
N PHE A 738 -66.27 78.03 -18.58
CA PHE A 738 -65.02 77.40 -18.97
C PHE A 738 -65.13 75.88 -18.91
N VAL A 739 -64.42 75.23 -19.81
CA VAL A 739 -64.36 73.78 -19.90
C VAL A 739 -62.91 73.35 -20.07
N LEU A 740 -62.42 72.55 -19.14
CA LEU A 740 -61.15 71.86 -19.24
C LEU A 740 -61.37 70.55 -20.03
N ARG A 741 -60.56 70.33 -21.06
CA ARG A 741 -60.67 69.20 -21.97
C ARG A 741 -59.34 68.49 -22.18
N GLN A 742 -59.43 67.26 -22.68
CA GLN A 742 -58.31 66.50 -23.20
C GLN A 742 -58.60 66.02 -24.63
N GLY A 743 -57.64 66.18 -25.53
CA GLY A 743 -57.73 65.74 -26.92
C GLY A 743 -58.66 66.57 -27.80
N ALA A 744 -59.02 67.79 -27.40
CA ALA A 744 -59.75 68.73 -28.26
C ALA A 744 -58.80 69.26 -29.35
N SER A 745 -59.31 69.43 -30.57
CA SER A 745 -58.60 69.98 -31.73
C SER A 745 -59.60 70.56 -32.73
N THR A 746 -59.15 71.11 -33.87
CA THR A 746 -60.05 71.55 -34.97
C THR A 746 -60.86 70.42 -35.60
N VAL A 747 -60.52 69.15 -35.32
CA VAL A 747 -61.19 67.95 -35.87
C VAL A 747 -61.74 67.00 -34.79
N ALA A 748 -61.56 67.30 -33.50
CA ALA A 748 -62.17 66.54 -32.41
C ALA A 748 -62.64 67.45 -31.25
N THR A 749 -63.84 67.20 -30.72
CA THR A 749 -64.38 67.95 -29.58
C THR A 749 -63.57 67.74 -28.28
N GLY A 750 -62.89 66.60 -28.15
CA GLY A 750 -62.17 66.21 -26.93
C GLY A 750 -63.10 65.76 -25.79
N GLN A 751 -62.53 65.12 -24.78
CA GLN A 751 -63.23 64.75 -23.55
C GLN A 751 -63.31 65.96 -22.62
N THR A 752 -64.49 66.25 -22.09
CA THR A 752 -64.64 67.19 -20.97
C THR A 752 -64.14 66.53 -19.68
N LEU A 753 -63.14 67.15 -19.05
CA LEU A 753 -62.64 66.73 -17.76
C LEU A 753 -63.39 67.44 -16.63
N GLU A 754 -63.58 68.76 -16.76
CA GLU A 754 -64.25 69.59 -15.75
C GLU A 754 -64.82 70.85 -16.40
N SER A 755 -65.92 71.37 -15.87
CA SER A 755 -66.52 72.62 -16.33
C SER A 755 -66.84 73.51 -15.14
N MET A 756 -66.52 74.78 -15.27
CA MET A 756 -66.69 75.79 -14.22
C MET A 756 -67.28 77.07 -14.81
N VAL A 757 -67.91 77.89 -13.97
CA VAL A 757 -68.53 79.15 -14.36
C VAL A 757 -67.91 80.29 -13.55
N ALA A 758 -67.34 81.27 -14.23
CA ALA A 758 -66.86 82.51 -13.62
C ALA A 758 -68.02 83.50 -13.50
N ASP A 759 -68.26 83.98 -12.28
CA ASP A 759 -69.32 84.94 -11.95
C ASP A 759 -68.90 85.84 -10.77
N ALA A 760 -69.77 86.74 -10.33
CA ALA A 760 -69.49 87.61 -9.19
C ALA A 760 -69.30 86.84 -7.87
N GLY A 761 -69.83 85.62 -7.74
CA GLY A 761 -69.74 84.81 -6.53
C GLY A 761 -68.35 84.23 -6.28
N ASN A 762 -67.59 83.95 -7.34
CA ASN A 762 -66.19 83.50 -7.25
C ASN A 762 -65.16 84.57 -7.64
N GLY A 763 -65.60 85.83 -7.85
CA GLY A 763 -64.71 86.93 -8.22
C GLY A 763 -63.95 86.69 -9.53
N GLY A 764 -64.53 85.88 -10.43
CA GLY A 764 -63.91 85.48 -11.69
C GLY A 764 -62.76 84.48 -11.57
N THR A 765 -62.45 83.96 -10.38
CA THR A 765 -61.36 82.99 -10.19
C THR A 765 -61.89 81.56 -10.20
N LEU A 766 -61.40 80.75 -11.13
CA LEU A 766 -61.75 79.34 -11.29
C LEU A 766 -60.53 78.47 -11.01
N MET A 767 -60.62 77.63 -9.99
CA MET A 767 -59.59 76.64 -9.65
C MET A 767 -60.10 75.26 -10.03
N PHE A 768 -59.54 74.68 -11.08
CA PHE A 768 -59.92 73.33 -11.52
C PHE A 768 -59.36 72.29 -10.55
N THR A 769 -60.21 71.35 -10.12
CA THR A 769 -59.87 70.27 -9.18
C THR A 769 -59.32 69.03 -9.87
N THR A 770 -59.43 68.96 -11.20
CA THR A 770 -58.83 67.91 -12.01
C THR A 770 -57.31 67.95 -11.94
N GLU A 771 -56.71 66.82 -11.57
CA GLU A 771 -55.26 66.61 -11.59
C GLU A 771 -54.79 66.22 -12.99
N LEU A 772 -53.73 66.87 -13.45
CA LEU A 772 -53.22 66.81 -14.81
C LEU A 772 -51.85 66.16 -14.82
N ILE A 773 -51.66 65.19 -15.71
CA ILE A 773 -50.40 64.49 -15.85
C ILE A 773 -49.38 65.47 -16.46
N PRO A 774 -48.22 65.69 -15.83
CA PRO A 774 -47.23 66.61 -16.35
C PRO A 774 -46.73 66.23 -17.74
N GLY A 775 -46.57 67.21 -18.62
CA GLY A 775 -46.16 67.03 -20.02
C GLY A 775 -47.21 66.41 -20.95
N GLN A 776 -48.44 66.18 -20.49
CA GLN A 776 -49.58 65.88 -21.36
C GLN A 776 -50.25 67.16 -21.84
N THR A 777 -50.73 67.16 -23.07
CA THR A 777 -51.46 68.29 -23.66
C THR A 777 -52.94 68.27 -23.27
N TYR A 778 -53.41 69.37 -22.70
CA TYR A 778 -54.79 69.64 -22.33
C TYR A 778 -55.29 70.91 -23.01
N GLN A 779 -56.60 71.13 -22.98
CA GLN A 779 -57.23 72.32 -23.54
C GLN A 779 -58.09 73.02 -22.50
N ILE A 780 -57.92 74.33 -22.37
CA ILE A 780 -58.90 75.16 -21.68
C ILE A 780 -59.76 75.85 -22.73
N CYS A 781 -61.07 75.89 -22.51
CA CYS A 781 -62.04 76.39 -23.48
C CYS A 781 -63.00 77.38 -22.84
N GLU A 782 -63.36 78.45 -23.56
CA GLU A 782 -64.39 79.41 -23.18
C GLU A 782 -65.61 79.29 -24.11
N ILE A 783 -66.82 79.35 -23.55
CA ILE A 783 -68.06 79.53 -24.32
C ILE A 783 -68.38 81.03 -24.44
N VAL A 784 -68.31 81.56 -25.67
CA VAL A 784 -68.45 82.99 -25.98
C VAL A 784 -69.76 83.26 -26.73
N GLY A 785 -70.60 84.14 -26.19
CA GLY A 785 -71.87 84.53 -26.78
C GLY A 785 -71.75 85.46 -28.01
N PRO A 786 -72.84 85.66 -28.77
CA PRO A 786 -72.82 86.51 -29.95
C PRO A 786 -72.55 87.97 -29.56
N GLY A 787 -71.73 88.67 -30.35
CA GLY A 787 -71.37 90.07 -30.10
C GLY A 787 -70.36 90.32 -29.00
N TRP A 788 -69.94 89.29 -28.24
CA TRP A 788 -68.89 89.41 -27.22
C TRP A 788 -67.49 89.33 -27.83
N LEU A 789 -66.56 90.09 -27.25
CA LEU A 789 -65.12 89.92 -27.45
C LEU A 789 -64.54 89.12 -26.29
N SER A 790 -63.54 88.29 -26.56
CA SER A 790 -62.77 87.55 -25.56
C SER A 790 -61.28 87.65 -25.89
N SER A 791 -60.44 87.92 -24.88
CA SER A 791 -58.98 87.94 -25.00
C SER A 791 -58.38 86.55 -25.19
N PHE A 792 -59.18 85.49 -24.96
CA PHE A 792 -58.74 84.11 -25.05
C PHE A 792 -58.18 83.75 -26.44
N GLY A 793 -58.79 84.28 -27.51
CA GLY A 793 -58.36 84.05 -28.90
C GLY A 793 -57.08 84.77 -29.32
N THR A 794 -56.60 85.74 -28.52
CA THR A 794 -55.35 86.49 -28.77
C THR A 794 -54.24 86.18 -27.77
N PHE A 795 -54.57 85.63 -26.60
CA PHE A 795 -53.64 85.37 -25.50
C PHE A 795 -53.11 83.93 -25.48
N VAL A 796 -53.84 82.96 -26.04
CA VAL A 796 -53.36 81.58 -26.19
C VAL A 796 -52.86 81.34 -27.63
N PRO A 797 -51.56 81.15 -27.85
CA PRO A 797 -51.02 80.82 -29.16
C PRO A 797 -51.72 79.57 -29.71
N GLY A 798 -52.24 79.64 -30.95
CA GLY A 798 -52.91 78.51 -31.59
C GLY A 798 -54.36 78.27 -31.15
N ALA A 799 -55.03 79.26 -30.53
CA ALA A 799 -56.45 79.15 -30.20
C ALA A 799 -57.31 78.70 -31.41
N PHE A 800 -58.25 77.80 -31.15
CA PHE A 800 -59.07 77.17 -32.18
C PHE A 800 -60.51 76.94 -31.71
N THR A 801 -61.43 76.74 -32.65
CA THR A 801 -62.80 76.28 -32.36
C THR A 801 -62.84 74.78 -32.65
N PRO A 802 -63.12 73.92 -31.66
CA PRO A 802 -63.24 72.50 -31.92
C PRO A 802 -64.50 72.21 -32.74
N PRO A 803 -64.59 71.02 -33.37
CA PRO A 803 -65.72 70.68 -34.19
C PRO A 803 -66.84 70.11 -33.30
N ASP A 804 -67.25 70.86 -32.29
CA ASP A 804 -68.48 70.69 -31.50
C ASP A 804 -69.69 70.81 -32.47
N GLY A 805 -69.70 69.94 -33.48
CA GLY A 805 -69.94 70.14 -34.91
C GLY A 805 -68.80 70.86 -35.73
N GLN A 806 -68.44 70.35 -36.90
CA GLN A 806 -67.38 70.90 -37.77
C GLN A 806 -67.40 72.42 -38.08
N ALA A 807 -66.24 73.10 -37.96
CA ALA A 807 -65.84 74.20 -38.84
C ALA A 807 -65.35 73.61 -40.19
N PRO A 808 -65.73 74.09 -41.39
CA PRO A 808 -66.55 75.22 -41.78
C PRO A 808 -67.99 74.78 -42.16
N ASN A 809 -68.65 73.99 -41.31
CA ASN A 809 -70.06 73.64 -41.51
C ASN A 809 -70.92 74.66 -40.76
N PRO A 810 -71.69 75.50 -41.45
CA PRO A 810 -72.49 76.51 -40.77
C PRO A 810 -73.60 75.95 -39.90
N ASN A 811 -73.94 74.67 -40.05
CA ASN A 811 -74.89 74.00 -39.17
C ASN A 811 -74.37 73.76 -37.75
N VAL A 812 -73.18 74.27 -37.42
CA VAL A 812 -72.53 74.01 -36.14
C VAL A 812 -72.29 75.27 -35.32
N ASP A 813 -72.64 75.20 -34.04
CA ASP A 813 -72.18 76.05 -32.94
C ASP A 813 -70.65 76.34 -32.90
N ASN A 814 -70.28 77.59 -33.19
CA ASN A 814 -68.92 78.11 -33.13
C ASN A 814 -68.64 78.99 -31.90
N SER A 815 -69.45 78.88 -30.84
CA SER A 815 -69.32 79.67 -29.60
C SER A 815 -68.10 79.29 -28.76
N ILE A 816 -67.54 78.09 -28.94
CA ILE A 816 -66.47 77.54 -28.11
C ILE A 816 -65.10 77.88 -28.70
N ILE A 817 -64.23 78.51 -27.91
CA ILE A 817 -62.83 78.78 -28.26
C ILE A 817 -61.96 78.03 -27.28
N CYS A 818 -61.00 77.23 -27.76
CA CYS A 818 -60.08 76.43 -26.96
C CYS A 818 -58.63 76.81 -27.24
N GLY A 819 -57.75 76.57 -26.27
CA GLY A 819 -56.31 76.72 -26.41
C GLY A 819 -55.55 75.60 -25.69
N ASP A 820 -54.50 75.10 -26.35
CA ASP A 820 -53.66 74.02 -25.83
C ASP A 820 -52.73 74.50 -24.71
N PHE A 821 -52.49 73.65 -23.71
CA PHE A 821 -51.50 73.86 -22.67
C PHE A 821 -50.95 72.55 -22.09
N GLU A 822 -49.83 72.66 -21.39
CA GLU A 822 -49.23 71.60 -20.59
C GLU A 822 -48.93 72.13 -19.18
N VAL A 823 -48.79 71.21 -18.23
CA VAL A 823 -48.36 71.51 -16.86
C VAL A 823 -47.05 70.79 -16.54
N GLY A 824 -46.21 71.40 -15.71
CA GLY A 824 -45.09 70.77 -15.04
C GLY A 824 -45.51 70.01 -13.76
N PRO A 825 -44.59 69.25 -13.14
CA PRO A 825 -44.85 68.54 -11.89
C PRO A 825 -45.31 69.50 -10.78
N GLY A 826 -46.47 69.25 -10.19
CA GLY A 826 -47.11 70.11 -9.18
C GLY A 826 -47.51 71.52 -9.65
N GLU A 827 -47.35 71.87 -10.94
CA GLU A 827 -47.64 73.22 -11.45
C GLU A 827 -49.15 73.48 -11.49
N THR A 828 -49.59 74.67 -11.03
CA THR A 828 -50.92 75.20 -11.35
C THR A 828 -50.80 76.23 -12.47
N LYS A 829 -51.28 75.90 -13.68
CA LYS A 829 -51.23 76.78 -14.84
C LYS A 829 -52.32 77.84 -14.78
N VAL A 830 -51.96 79.12 -14.80
CA VAL A 830 -52.91 80.24 -14.69
C VAL A 830 -53.17 80.90 -16.04
N PHE A 831 -54.45 81.07 -16.39
CA PHE A 831 -54.90 81.76 -17.61
C PHE A 831 -55.68 83.04 -17.25
N GLU A 832 -55.25 84.19 -17.75
CA GLU A 832 -55.94 85.46 -17.58
C GLU A 832 -56.80 85.78 -18.81
N ILE A 833 -58.13 85.90 -18.62
CA ILE A 833 -59.10 85.96 -19.72
C ILE A 833 -60.08 87.11 -19.51
N ASP A 834 -60.09 88.09 -20.43
CA ASP A 834 -60.94 89.28 -20.40
C ASP A 834 -62.01 89.23 -21.48
N ASN A 835 -63.25 89.60 -21.14
CA ASN A 835 -64.33 89.70 -22.13
C ASN A 835 -64.89 91.11 -22.16
N THR A 836 -65.28 91.58 -23.35
CA THR A 836 -65.96 92.87 -23.53
C THR A 836 -67.39 92.61 -24.04
N PRO A 837 -68.42 93.23 -23.43
CA PRO A 837 -69.81 93.04 -23.84
C PRO A 837 -70.09 93.62 -25.23
N PRO A 838 -71.16 93.15 -25.93
CA PRO A 838 -71.59 93.71 -27.20
C PRO A 838 -71.91 95.22 -27.12
N PRO A 839 -71.78 95.98 -28.23
CA PRO A 839 -71.54 95.52 -29.60
C PRO A 839 -70.06 95.46 -30.02
N GLY A 840 -69.78 94.70 -31.08
CA GLY A 840 -68.50 94.68 -31.79
C GLY A 840 -67.80 93.31 -31.85
N GLY A 841 -68.31 92.31 -31.14
CA GLY A 841 -67.72 90.97 -31.10
C GLY A 841 -68.18 90.02 -32.19
N ARG A 842 -67.97 88.72 -31.94
CA ARG A 842 -68.07 87.64 -32.95
C ARG A 842 -69.50 87.41 -33.43
N ALA A 843 -69.64 87.09 -34.71
CA ALA A 843 -70.86 86.50 -35.27
C ALA A 843 -70.86 84.97 -35.07
N LEU A 844 -72.07 84.41 -34.90
CA LEU A 844 -72.30 82.98 -34.65
C LEU A 844 -73.15 82.33 -35.76
N THR A 845 -72.93 81.05 -36.00
CA THR A 845 -73.51 80.33 -37.14
C THR A 845 -75.00 79.99 -36.96
N ILE A 846 -75.65 79.50 -38.03
CA ILE A 846 -77.02 78.94 -37.94
C ILE A 846 -77.09 77.77 -36.94
N GLY A 847 -75.99 77.04 -36.73
CA GLY A 847 -75.88 75.95 -35.76
C GLY A 847 -75.99 76.41 -34.31
N PHE A 848 -75.29 77.49 -33.95
CA PHE A 848 -75.42 78.10 -32.62
C PHE A 848 -76.88 78.49 -32.37
N TRP A 849 -77.46 79.29 -33.25
CA TRP A 849 -78.82 79.81 -33.07
C TRP A 849 -79.87 78.71 -32.90
N LYS A 850 -79.70 77.56 -33.59
CA LYS A 850 -80.56 76.38 -33.40
C LYS A 850 -80.35 75.69 -32.05
N ASN A 851 -79.11 75.56 -31.60
CA ASN A 851 -78.78 74.84 -30.37
C ASN A 851 -79.19 75.64 -29.13
N TRP A 852 -79.17 76.97 -29.21
CA TRP A 852 -79.46 77.88 -28.10
C TRP A 852 -80.89 78.46 -28.19
N ALA A 853 -81.86 77.58 -28.45
CA ALA A 853 -83.27 77.92 -28.65
C ALA A 853 -84.18 77.12 -27.71
N SER A 854 -85.18 77.76 -27.11
CA SER A 854 -86.08 77.13 -26.11
C SER A 854 -86.88 75.94 -26.65
N CYS A 855 -87.16 75.95 -27.95
CA CYS A 855 -87.93 74.94 -28.65
C CYS A 855 -87.05 73.82 -29.26
N ALA A 856 -85.72 73.94 -29.18
CA ALA A 856 -84.82 72.88 -29.58
C ALA A 856 -84.63 71.88 -28.43
N LYS A 857 -84.76 70.57 -28.72
CA LYS A 857 -84.40 69.51 -27.77
C LYS A 857 -82.89 69.34 -27.75
N SER A 858 -82.15 70.29 -27.18
CA SER A 858 -80.75 70.04 -26.82
C SER A 858 -80.72 69.34 -25.46
N ASN A 859 -79.83 68.35 -25.31
CA ASN A 859 -79.61 67.64 -24.05
C ASN A 859 -78.87 68.51 -23.00
N GLY A 860 -78.43 69.71 -23.38
CA GLY A 860 -77.80 70.69 -22.51
C GLY A 860 -78.82 71.72 -22.07
N LYS A 861 -78.82 72.10 -20.80
CA LYS A 861 -79.63 73.20 -20.23
C LYS A 861 -79.13 74.58 -20.70
N GLN A 862 -78.92 74.73 -22.01
CA GLN A 862 -78.41 75.94 -22.64
C GLN A 862 -79.44 77.07 -22.47
N LYS A 863 -78.96 78.32 -22.44
CA LYS A 863 -79.86 79.48 -22.36
C LYS A 863 -80.58 79.68 -23.70
N ASP A 864 -81.81 80.15 -23.64
CA ASP A 864 -82.66 80.43 -24.81
C ASP A 864 -82.24 81.74 -25.52
N VAL A 865 -80.99 81.79 -26.01
CA VAL A 865 -80.38 82.99 -26.61
C VAL A 865 -81.10 83.39 -27.88
N LEU A 866 -81.52 82.43 -28.73
CA LEU A 866 -82.31 82.70 -29.93
C LEU A 866 -83.60 83.47 -29.58
N ASP A 867 -84.34 82.98 -28.58
CA ASP A 867 -85.61 83.54 -28.13
C ASP A 867 -85.44 84.97 -27.64
N GLN A 868 -84.42 85.21 -26.81
CA GLN A 868 -84.09 86.53 -26.28
C GLN A 868 -83.71 87.51 -27.39
N THR A 869 -82.88 87.08 -28.34
CA THR A 869 -82.49 87.93 -29.48
C THR A 869 -83.68 88.21 -30.39
N LEU A 870 -84.52 87.21 -30.70
CA LEU A 870 -85.69 87.39 -31.55
C LEU A 870 -86.71 88.37 -30.95
N ALA A 871 -86.97 88.25 -29.65
CA ALA A 871 -87.86 89.18 -28.93
C ALA A 871 -87.31 90.61 -28.85
N SER A 872 -85.99 90.79 -28.99
CA SER A 872 -85.35 92.11 -28.92
C SER A 872 -85.50 92.94 -30.20
N PHE A 873 -85.93 92.34 -31.32
CA PHE A 873 -86.26 93.11 -32.51
C PHE A 873 -87.47 94.02 -32.27
N ALA A 874 -87.49 95.18 -32.93
CA ALA A 874 -88.63 96.07 -32.89
C ALA A 874 -89.89 95.35 -33.42
N GLY A 875 -90.89 95.17 -32.55
CA GLY A 875 -92.11 94.41 -32.87
C GLY A 875 -92.09 92.93 -32.47
N GLY A 876 -91.03 92.46 -31.80
CA GLY A 876 -90.95 91.09 -31.25
C GLY A 876 -90.61 89.99 -32.26
N GLY A 877 -90.14 90.36 -33.45
CA GLY A 877 -89.75 89.42 -34.51
C GLY A 877 -89.12 90.13 -35.70
N VAL A 878 -88.74 89.36 -36.73
CA VAL A 878 -88.04 89.87 -37.90
C VAL A 878 -88.58 89.29 -39.21
N TYR A 879 -88.66 90.11 -40.25
CA TYR A 879 -89.02 89.65 -41.58
C TYR A 879 -87.87 88.92 -42.27
N ILE A 880 -88.18 87.81 -42.93
CA ILE A 880 -87.33 87.07 -43.87
C ILE A 880 -88.13 86.91 -45.16
N GLY A 881 -87.84 87.76 -46.15
CA GLY A 881 -88.79 87.99 -47.24
C GLY A 881 -90.14 88.47 -46.69
N LYS A 882 -91.23 87.80 -47.09
CA LYS A 882 -92.60 88.06 -46.58
C LYS A 882 -92.97 87.28 -45.32
N LEU A 883 -92.15 86.35 -44.88
CA LEU A 883 -92.38 85.64 -43.62
C LEU A 883 -91.97 86.52 -42.44
N PHE A 884 -92.89 86.78 -41.52
CA PHE A 884 -92.55 87.35 -40.21
C PHE A 884 -92.19 86.21 -39.27
N VAL A 885 -90.97 86.22 -38.73
CA VAL A 885 -90.47 85.19 -37.81
C VAL A 885 -90.47 85.80 -36.40
N ASP A 886 -91.38 85.34 -35.55
CA ASP A 886 -91.52 85.82 -34.16
C ASP A 886 -91.61 84.66 -33.14
N THR A 887 -91.75 83.42 -33.60
CA THR A 887 -91.70 82.25 -32.72
C THR A 887 -90.38 81.49 -32.84
N CYS A 888 -89.94 80.89 -31.72
CA CYS A 888 -88.79 79.99 -31.71
C CYS A 888 -88.92 78.86 -32.74
N GLN A 889 -90.10 78.24 -32.83
CA GLN A 889 -90.34 77.09 -33.71
C GLN A 889 -90.16 77.46 -35.18
N GLU A 890 -90.61 78.65 -35.60
CA GLU A 890 -90.42 79.15 -36.97
C GLU A 890 -88.95 79.48 -37.22
N ALA A 891 -88.30 80.18 -36.28
CA ALA A 891 -86.89 80.53 -36.40
C ALA A 891 -86.01 79.28 -36.54
N VAL A 892 -86.20 78.26 -35.68
CA VAL A 892 -85.49 76.99 -35.76
C VAL A 892 -85.78 76.25 -37.06
N ARG A 893 -87.03 76.27 -37.57
CA ARG A 893 -87.37 75.66 -38.88
C ARG A 893 -86.65 76.37 -40.03
N ILE A 894 -86.64 77.69 -40.06
CA ILE A 894 -85.92 78.47 -41.09
C ILE A 894 -84.41 78.22 -41.02
N LEU A 895 -83.81 78.31 -39.82
CA LEU A 895 -82.38 78.01 -39.62
C LEU A 895 -82.04 76.55 -40.00
N SER A 896 -82.98 75.63 -39.80
CA SER A 896 -82.86 74.22 -40.21
C SER A 896 -83.18 73.98 -41.68
N LYS A 897 -83.50 75.03 -42.46
CA LYS A 897 -83.88 74.95 -43.89
C LYS A 897 -85.09 74.03 -44.08
N GLN A 898 -86.10 74.17 -43.23
CA GLN A 898 -87.35 73.42 -43.25
C GLN A 898 -88.52 74.32 -43.60
N ASP A 899 -89.51 73.72 -44.25
CA ASP A 899 -90.82 74.34 -44.46
C ASP A 899 -91.49 74.63 -43.09
N VAL A 900 -91.89 75.88 -42.87
CA VAL A 900 -92.37 76.33 -41.55
C VAL A 900 -93.71 75.72 -41.15
N GLY A 901 -94.53 75.26 -42.11
CA GLY A 901 -95.82 74.62 -41.81
C GLY A 901 -95.67 73.13 -41.56
N THR A 902 -94.89 72.44 -42.40
CA THR A 902 -94.81 70.97 -42.42
C THR A 902 -93.59 70.39 -41.72
N GLY A 903 -92.54 71.19 -41.46
CA GLY A 903 -91.25 70.71 -40.94
C GLY A 903 -90.44 69.90 -41.96
N LYS A 904 -90.86 69.83 -43.23
CA LYS A 904 -90.17 69.06 -44.27
C LYS A 904 -88.86 69.74 -44.64
N GLN A 905 -87.78 68.95 -44.76
CA GLN A 905 -86.46 69.44 -45.15
C GLN A 905 -86.44 70.01 -46.58
N LYS A 906 -85.85 71.20 -46.74
CA LYS A 906 -85.75 71.98 -47.99
C LYS A 906 -84.31 72.43 -48.28
N SER A 907 -83.29 71.72 -47.77
CA SER A 907 -81.86 72.10 -47.94
C SER A 907 -81.39 72.29 -49.38
N SER A 908 -82.05 71.67 -50.37
CA SER A 908 -81.70 71.83 -51.79
C SER A 908 -82.35 73.04 -52.45
N ASP A 909 -83.18 73.80 -51.72
CA ASP A 909 -83.89 74.96 -52.24
C ASP A 909 -83.08 76.25 -51.96
N PRO A 910 -82.68 77.01 -52.99
CA PRO A 910 -81.90 78.24 -52.82
C PRO A 910 -82.59 79.29 -51.95
N ALA A 911 -83.92 79.37 -51.95
CA ALA A 911 -84.64 80.35 -51.13
C ALA A 911 -84.53 80.01 -49.63
N PHE A 912 -84.65 78.73 -49.28
CA PHE A 912 -84.47 78.27 -47.89
C PHE A 912 -83.01 78.36 -47.44
N ASN A 913 -82.04 78.13 -48.33
CA ASN A 913 -80.62 78.35 -48.05
C ASN A 913 -80.33 79.83 -47.72
N MET A 914 -80.85 80.74 -48.55
CA MET A 914 -80.73 82.18 -48.37
C MET A 914 -81.44 82.65 -47.09
N ALA A 915 -82.68 82.20 -46.86
CA ALA A 915 -83.48 82.54 -45.69
C ALA A 915 -82.80 82.13 -44.38
N ALA A 916 -82.21 80.93 -44.31
CA ALA A 916 -81.49 80.46 -43.13
C ALA A 916 -80.29 81.36 -42.80
N GLN A 917 -79.47 81.70 -43.79
CA GLN A 917 -78.28 82.52 -43.58
C GLN A 917 -78.64 83.99 -43.29
N LEU A 918 -79.69 84.50 -43.92
CA LEU A 918 -80.22 85.84 -43.65
C LEU A 918 -80.74 85.95 -42.22
N LEU A 919 -81.49 84.96 -41.74
CA LEU A 919 -82.00 84.96 -40.38
C LEU A 919 -80.86 84.96 -39.36
N ALA A 920 -79.87 84.09 -39.51
CA ALA A 920 -78.69 84.11 -38.63
C ALA A 920 -77.91 85.43 -38.71
N ALA A 921 -77.74 86.01 -39.89
CA ALA A 921 -77.05 87.28 -40.04
C ALA A 921 -77.79 88.43 -39.32
N LYS A 922 -79.12 88.49 -39.44
CA LYS A 922 -79.93 89.47 -38.71
C LYS A 922 -79.88 89.24 -37.21
N LEU A 923 -79.95 88.00 -36.74
CA LEU A 923 -79.81 87.65 -35.33
C LEU A 923 -78.45 88.07 -34.77
N ASN A 924 -77.36 87.84 -35.52
CA ASN A 924 -76.01 88.29 -35.16
C ASN A 924 -75.94 89.81 -35.01
N VAL A 925 -76.44 90.56 -35.99
CA VAL A 925 -76.46 92.03 -35.93
C VAL A 925 -77.28 92.51 -34.73
N GLN A 926 -78.44 91.89 -34.50
CA GLN A 926 -79.31 92.24 -33.37
C GLN A 926 -78.65 91.93 -32.02
N ALA A 927 -77.86 90.86 -31.93
CA ALA A 927 -77.07 90.51 -30.75
C ALA A 927 -75.79 91.36 -30.61
N GLY A 928 -75.55 92.32 -31.50
CA GLY A 928 -74.40 93.23 -31.44
C GLY A 928 -73.11 92.65 -32.02
N ALA A 929 -73.18 91.63 -32.87
CA ALA A 929 -72.02 91.20 -33.64
C ALA A 929 -71.52 92.34 -34.55
N GLY A 930 -70.21 92.42 -34.77
CA GLY A 930 -69.62 93.42 -35.67
C GLY A 930 -70.25 93.34 -37.07
N LEU A 931 -70.50 94.49 -37.71
CA LEU A 931 -71.13 94.57 -39.03
C LEU A 931 -70.24 95.35 -40.00
N CYS A 932 -69.72 94.66 -41.02
CA CYS A 932 -68.94 95.28 -42.08
C CYS A 932 -69.81 95.69 -43.28
N PRO A 933 -69.36 96.62 -44.15
CA PRO A 933 -70.13 97.07 -45.31
C PRO A 933 -70.59 95.94 -46.24
N ASN A 934 -69.75 94.91 -46.43
CA ASN A 934 -70.09 93.75 -47.25
C ASN A 934 -71.25 92.93 -46.66
N ALA A 935 -71.21 92.68 -45.35
CA ALA A 935 -72.29 91.98 -44.65
C ALA A 935 -73.58 92.81 -44.66
N ALA A 936 -73.51 94.12 -44.40
CA ALA A 936 -74.66 95.00 -44.45
C ALA A 936 -75.34 94.99 -45.84
N THR A 937 -74.54 95.07 -46.90
CA THR A 937 -75.03 95.01 -48.29
C THR A 937 -75.68 93.67 -48.60
N ALA A 938 -75.06 92.56 -48.17
CA ALA A 938 -75.60 91.22 -48.40
C ALA A 938 -76.90 90.95 -47.62
N ILE A 939 -77.06 91.50 -46.41
CA ILE A 939 -78.30 91.41 -45.63
C ILE A 939 -79.44 92.13 -46.35
N ILE A 940 -79.17 93.34 -46.87
CA ILE A 940 -80.16 94.13 -47.63
C ILE A 940 -80.56 93.39 -48.91
N ALA A 941 -79.59 93.01 -49.75
CA ALA A 941 -79.85 92.30 -51.01
C ALA A 941 -80.53 90.94 -50.78
N GLY A 942 -80.15 90.27 -49.69
CA GLY A 942 -80.75 89.02 -49.25
C GLY A 942 -82.22 89.14 -48.85
N GLN A 943 -82.59 90.26 -48.21
CA GLN A 943 -83.99 90.57 -47.91
C GLN A 943 -84.76 90.91 -49.19
N GLU A 944 -84.20 91.76 -50.06
CA GLU A 944 -84.83 92.19 -51.32
C GLU A 944 -85.15 91.02 -52.24
N ILE A 945 -84.22 90.06 -52.44
CA ILE A 945 -84.45 88.91 -53.31
C ILE A 945 -85.54 87.95 -52.79
N LEU A 946 -85.87 88.01 -51.49
CA LEU A 946 -86.92 87.22 -50.83
C LEU A 946 -88.23 87.99 -50.61
N ASP A 947 -88.25 89.30 -50.87
CA ASP A 947 -89.41 90.17 -50.66
C ASP A 947 -90.35 90.27 -51.86
N GLY A 948 -90.01 89.62 -52.98
CA GLY A 948 -90.67 89.75 -54.27
C GLY A 948 -90.02 90.81 -55.17
N PRO A 949 -90.64 91.15 -56.32
CA PRO A 949 -90.03 92.03 -57.32
C PRO A 949 -90.01 93.51 -56.90
N PRO A 950 -88.96 94.31 -57.28
CA PRO A 950 -87.77 93.98 -58.09
C PRO A 950 -86.54 93.50 -57.27
N PRO A 951 -85.55 92.78 -57.88
CA PRO A 951 -85.44 92.46 -59.30
C PRO A 951 -86.51 91.47 -59.75
N SER A 952 -86.82 91.42 -61.05
CA SER A 952 -87.96 90.66 -61.59
C SER A 952 -87.90 89.15 -61.31
N TYR A 953 -86.74 88.61 -60.97
CA TYR A 953 -86.53 87.21 -60.60
C TYR A 953 -86.65 86.94 -59.10
N ALA A 954 -86.83 87.96 -58.25
CA ALA A 954 -87.03 87.81 -56.82
C ALA A 954 -88.33 87.05 -56.50
N VAL A 955 -88.35 86.37 -55.36
CA VAL A 955 -89.46 85.49 -54.96
C VAL A 955 -90.16 86.04 -53.73
N ASN A 956 -91.46 85.83 -53.59
CA ASN A 956 -92.20 86.14 -52.37
C ASN A 956 -92.02 85.00 -51.35
N PHE A 957 -90.91 84.98 -50.63
CA PHE A 957 -90.65 83.91 -49.65
C PHE A 957 -91.60 84.03 -48.45
N THR A 958 -92.38 82.99 -48.21
CA THR A 958 -93.38 82.90 -47.13
C THR A 958 -93.09 81.75 -46.15
N GLY A 959 -91.93 81.10 -46.26
CA GLY A 959 -91.56 79.96 -45.43
C GLY A 959 -92.20 78.62 -45.80
N THR A 960 -93.18 78.60 -46.71
CA THR A 960 -93.85 77.38 -47.19
C THR A 960 -93.72 77.21 -48.70
N GLY A 961 -93.82 75.96 -49.18
CA GLY A 961 -93.86 75.65 -50.62
C GLY A 961 -92.50 75.35 -51.25
N ASP A 962 -92.41 75.44 -52.58
CA ASP A 962 -91.19 75.23 -53.38
C ASP A 962 -90.88 76.49 -54.21
N TYR A 963 -89.61 76.89 -54.24
CA TYR A 963 -89.14 78.08 -54.96
C TYR A 963 -88.25 77.67 -56.16
N PRO A 964 -87.92 78.59 -57.09
CA PRO A 964 -87.09 78.28 -58.25
C PRO A 964 -85.71 77.72 -57.86
N LYS A 965 -85.44 76.48 -58.28
CA LYS A 965 -84.18 75.76 -57.97
C LYS A 965 -83.08 75.96 -59.02
N LYS A 966 -83.36 76.70 -60.09
CA LYS A 966 -82.46 76.99 -61.22
C LYS A 966 -82.73 78.40 -61.75
N GLY A 967 -81.83 78.92 -62.57
CA GLY A 967 -81.94 80.25 -63.18
C GLY A 967 -81.38 81.35 -62.28
N GLN A 968 -81.59 82.61 -62.68
CA GLN A 968 -80.93 83.78 -62.09
C GLN A 968 -81.17 83.92 -60.58
N PHE A 969 -82.40 83.70 -60.12
CA PHE A 969 -82.72 83.67 -58.68
C PHE A 969 -81.85 82.68 -57.91
N ALA A 970 -81.78 81.43 -58.38
CA ALA A 970 -81.04 80.37 -57.69
C ALA A 970 -79.54 80.68 -57.60
N SER A 971 -78.95 81.27 -58.64
CA SER A 971 -77.54 81.66 -58.66
C SER A 971 -77.25 82.79 -57.65
N GLU A 972 -78.05 83.86 -57.69
CA GLU A 972 -77.85 85.03 -56.79
C GLU A 972 -78.16 84.69 -55.33
N ALA A 973 -79.25 83.95 -55.07
CA ALA A 973 -79.61 83.53 -53.72
C ALA A 973 -78.52 82.66 -53.08
N ASN A 974 -77.91 81.72 -53.83
CA ASN A 974 -76.81 80.91 -53.30
C ASN A 974 -75.52 81.73 -53.11
N SER A 975 -75.24 82.71 -53.97
CA SER A 975 -74.09 83.61 -53.84
C SER A 975 -74.21 84.46 -52.57
N LEU A 976 -75.36 85.14 -52.38
CA LEU A 976 -75.64 85.92 -51.17
C LEU A 976 -75.67 85.05 -49.92
N ALA A 977 -76.25 83.85 -49.99
CA ALA A 977 -76.22 82.90 -48.88
C ALA A 977 -74.78 82.53 -48.50
N THR A 978 -73.87 82.36 -49.46
CA THR A 978 -72.44 82.09 -49.21
C THR A 978 -71.74 83.27 -48.53
N THR A 979 -72.03 84.50 -48.96
CA THR A 979 -71.48 85.70 -48.32
C THR A 979 -71.96 85.84 -46.88
N LEU A 980 -73.26 85.66 -46.63
CA LEU A 980 -73.82 85.69 -45.27
C LEU A 980 -73.33 84.51 -44.42
N ASP A 981 -73.06 83.37 -45.04
CA ASP A 981 -72.43 82.25 -44.37
C ASP A 981 -71.03 82.61 -43.85
N GLN A 982 -70.20 83.23 -44.69
CA GLN A 982 -68.89 83.73 -44.26
C GLN A 982 -69.03 84.76 -43.13
N TYR A 983 -70.05 85.61 -43.16
CA TYR A 983 -70.33 86.53 -42.05
C TYR A 983 -70.65 85.78 -40.75
N ASN A 984 -71.58 84.84 -40.80
CA ASN A 984 -72.03 84.06 -39.64
C ASN A 984 -70.93 83.17 -39.06
N ASN A 985 -69.93 82.78 -39.85
CA ASN A 985 -68.73 82.06 -39.40
C ASN A 985 -67.58 83.00 -38.96
N ASN A 986 -67.83 84.32 -38.92
CA ASN A 986 -66.85 85.35 -38.57
C ASN A 986 -65.63 85.42 -39.54
N TYR A 987 -65.84 85.07 -40.82
CA TYR A 987 -64.85 85.09 -41.90
C TYR A 987 -65.05 86.21 -42.94
N LEU A 988 -66.18 86.92 -42.94
CA LEU A 988 -66.43 88.00 -43.92
C LEU A 988 -65.94 89.37 -43.45
N CYS A 989 -66.20 89.71 -42.19
CA CYS A 989 -65.86 91.02 -41.63
C CYS A 989 -64.46 91.09 -41.06
N VAL A 990 -63.59 90.17 -41.48
CA VAL A 990 -62.17 90.12 -41.13
C VAL A 990 -61.37 90.76 -42.26
N GLY A 991 -60.72 91.88 -41.98
CA GLY A 991 -59.60 92.36 -42.78
C GLY A 991 -59.26 93.83 -42.57
N PRO A 992 -57.97 94.18 -42.66
CA PRO A 992 -56.87 93.59 -41.89
C PRO A 992 -57.07 93.70 -40.37
#